data_AF-A0AAJ0QW87-F1
#
_entry.id   AF-A0AAJ0QW87-F1
#
_cell.length_a   1.000
_cell.length_b   1.000
_cell.length_c   1.000
_cell.angle_alpha   90.00
_cell.angle_beta   90.00
_cell.angle_gamma   90.00
#
_symmetry.space_group_name_H-M   'P 1'
#
loop_
_entity.id
_entity.type
_entity.pdbx_description
1 polymer ?
#
loop_
_entity_poly.entity_id
_entity_poly.type
_entity_poly.pdbx_seq_one_letter_code
_entity_poly.pdbx_strand_id
1 'polypeptide(L)'
;MNKNKESHGSKFILNTLTASMLLVSGQVFALEALTDTDLSAVNGQDGISIQTTFNEINIDNAYWDDHAGTPTSADQILRAQASGVKIQKSNASTQALGTNYRLDVGSNATTGKAGVDFSMQSSPSLITVNSVKVCNSSAACSPTLGQLAIQTTSPLNLALTTQDGLFSPNSQSSMTLGLNNANIYLGQLDARSQLNQLILKNFNFNFVGKGVMFIDPTRGIVLQTNTGNNTAAVGQTPNSTYGYVDFNRVADSASGLTAGTYVDSSGKVTNSGLNIEVMLSSNVDKANPYALDTTNSPQNSKGLIRLGASGRMVNSYLQVRGMDGSSDKTTLGTANTASGTGSSNSILGNSGIAFRMKGEFTKDNDSMLGSDGKATTLEIGGAGLNAYGFEFGNLTGLNSATRGYFDSGNIYLNLADTKTLLMPNNATLNAIRLGSGTLTTAADYQHNIHRDTVTNPFSLILAMRGAEFQAFSRRGRFTTSANVAAANQFADNGVNNQWGLALPFYNLNANAAVYGVDASANGAYYYTKDANGKPIQNLVATSGTTSRLGFGIAVGTTGRDAGGTKTTSILLIDGSPNANNAGNPTDYYMGLRNIDMFLKGNGTIGLENGSLNIGLKDMLLALSTEIAAGYLPGAKYKTCPATGSCTSPIDNFAKNNDVLFGLKLRLGGDLNLSIVPNSSIADGSALTVLGDFTMPATATGNTVQISDPIDGSAIGFDNITGKLAFNTALVVGKDTASGLGKVGVNTAVYFNPDKSIDGALRVKDINFYPPSTGAGARLGELAITGGRLNSSFSIVPRNGAFN
;
A
#
# COMPACT_ATOMS: atom_id res chain seq x y z
N MET A 1 35.40 -97.27 -31.82
CA MET A 1 36.26 -96.67 -30.78
C MET A 1 36.11 -95.16 -30.85
N ASN A 2 35.98 -94.50 -29.68
CA ASN A 2 35.93 -93.04 -29.39
C ASN A 2 34.70 -92.28 -29.92
N LYS A 3 33.72 -91.79 -29.14
CA LYS A 3 33.62 -90.96 -27.90
C LYS A 3 34.13 -89.50 -28.01
N ASN A 4 33.15 -88.61 -28.18
CA ASN A 4 32.84 -87.32 -27.51
C ASN A 4 33.89 -86.19 -27.38
N LYS A 5 33.46 -84.98 -27.74
CA LYS A 5 33.12 -83.89 -26.78
C LYS A 5 32.49 -82.70 -27.53
N GLU A 6 31.19 -82.51 -27.39
CA GLU A 6 30.54 -81.24 -27.76
C GLU A 6 30.62 -80.23 -26.61
N SER A 7 30.88 -78.99 -26.99
CA SER A 7 30.99 -77.82 -26.14
C SER A 7 29.61 -77.24 -25.84
N HIS A 8 29.22 -77.22 -24.56
CA HIS A 8 28.08 -76.42 -24.10
C HIS A 8 28.56 -75.24 -23.26
N GLY A 9 28.42 -74.03 -23.80
CA GLY A 9 28.47 -72.80 -23.02
C GLY A 9 27.20 -72.66 -22.19
N SER A 10 27.35 -72.57 -20.87
CA SER A 10 26.26 -72.29 -19.95
C SER A 10 25.79 -70.84 -20.14
N LYS A 11 24.69 -70.67 -20.88
CA LYS A 11 23.91 -69.42 -20.86
C LYS A 11 23.10 -69.38 -19.58
N PHE A 12 23.29 -68.32 -18.79
CA PHE A 12 22.44 -68.03 -17.63
C PHE A 12 21.10 -67.51 -18.14
N ILE A 13 20.09 -68.40 -18.22
CA ILE A 13 18.73 -68.04 -18.64
C ILE A 13 17.95 -67.69 -17.38
N LEU A 14 17.82 -66.40 -17.08
CA LEU A 14 16.76 -65.93 -16.18
C LEU A 14 15.43 -66.03 -16.92
N ASN A 15 14.41 -66.59 -16.27
CA ASN A 15 13.06 -66.51 -16.81
C ASN A 15 12.61 -65.03 -16.80
N THR A 16 11.73 -64.66 -17.74
CA THR A 16 11.24 -63.29 -17.90
C THR A 16 10.56 -62.75 -16.64
N LEU A 17 9.96 -63.63 -15.82
CA LEU A 17 9.34 -63.29 -14.53
C LEU A 17 10.38 -62.94 -13.45
N THR A 18 11.53 -63.62 -13.40
CA THR A 18 12.63 -63.35 -12.46
C THR A 18 13.39 -62.08 -12.83
N ALA A 19 13.56 -61.81 -14.14
CA ALA A 19 14.06 -60.51 -14.61
C ALA A 19 13.06 -59.38 -14.31
N SER A 20 11.75 -59.65 -14.37
CA SER A 20 10.70 -58.68 -14.02
C SER A 20 10.65 -58.41 -12.51
N MET A 21 10.80 -59.43 -11.66
CA MET A 21 10.83 -59.28 -10.20
C MET A 21 12.08 -58.54 -9.69
N LEU A 22 13.23 -58.69 -10.36
CA LEU A 22 14.45 -57.93 -10.05
C LEU A 22 14.33 -56.45 -10.43
N LEU A 23 13.64 -56.13 -11.52
CA LEU A 23 13.40 -54.74 -11.97
C LEU A 23 12.27 -54.03 -11.21
N VAL A 24 11.38 -54.78 -10.52
CA VAL A 24 10.30 -54.23 -9.67
C VAL A 24 10.77 -53.99 -8.21
N SER A 25 12.00 -54.37 -7.86
CA SER A 25 12.58 -54.13 -6.52
C SER A 25 13.11 -52.70 -6.29
N GLY A 26 12.88 -51.78 -7.24
CA GLY A 26 13.05 -50.35 -6.99
C GLY A 26 12.07 -49.90 -5.92
N GLN A 27 12.57 -49.26 -4.86
CA GLN A 27 11.74 -48.78 -3.76
C GLN A 27 10.75 -47.72 -4.26
N VAL A 28 9.54 -48.16 -4.57
CA VAL A 28 8.39 -47.29 -4.73
C VAL A 28 7.87 -47.04 -3.32
N PHE A 29 8.08 -45.85 -2.78
CA PHE A 29 7.35 -45.40 -1.60
C PHE A 29 5.89 -45.19 -2.01
N ALA A 30 5.12 -46.28 -1.99
CA ALA A 30 3.67 -46.18 -1.96
C ALA A 30 3.31 -45.51 -0.63
N LEU A 31 2.52 -44.44 -0.69
CA LEU A 31 1.86 -43.86 0.48
C LEU A 31 1.01 -44.97 1.12
N GLU A 32 1.53 -45.58 2.18
CA GLU A 32 0.76 -46.50 3.00
C GLU A 32 -0.34 -45.69 3.69
N ALA A 33 -1.59 -46.15 3.56
CA ALA A 33 -2.72 -45.47 4.20
C ALA A 33 -2.58 -45.66 5.71
N LEU A 34 -2.09 -44.64 6.41
CA LEU A 34 -2.17 -44.58 7.87
C LEU A 34 -3.64 -44.64 8.27
N THR A 35 -4.05 -45.74 8.90
CA THR A 35 -5.39 -45.87 9.45
C THR A 35 -5.47 -45.14 10.79
N ASP A 36 -6.66 -44.67 11.19
CA ASP A 36 -6.85 -44.01 12.49
C ASP A 36 -6.35 -44.86 13.67
N THR A 37 -6.36 -46.18 13.52
CA THR A 37 -5.82 -47.13 14.50
C THR A 37 -4.31 -46.99 14.65
N ASP A 38 -3.57 -46.84 13.55
CA ASP A 38 -2.11 -46.68 13.55
C ASP A 38 -1.71 -45.29 14.09
N LEU A 39 -2.49 -44.25 13.78
CA LEU A 39 -2.33 -42.91 14.34
C LEU A 39 -2.62 -42.86 15.85
N SER A 40 -3.58 -43.65 16.33
CA SER A 40 -3.91 -43.74 17.77
C SER A 40 -2.83 -44.43 18.62
N ALA A 41 -1.97 -45.24 17.99
CA ALA A 41 -0.84 -45.90 18.66
C ALA A 41 0.40 -44.98 18.78
N VAL A 42 0.42 -43.87 18.05
CA VAL A 42 1.45 -42.83 18.17
C VAL A 42 1.10 -41.96 19.39
N ASN A 43 1.68 -42.28 20.55
CA ASN A 43 1.65 -41.38 21.70
C ASN A 43 2.44 -40.12 21.33
N GLY A 44 1.74 -39.03 20.98
CA GLY A 44 2.32 -37.73 20.59
C GLY A 44 3.08 -36.98 21.70
N GLN A 45 3.57 -37.68 22.73
CA GLN A 45 4.36 -37.12 23.83
C GLN A 45 5.73 -36.59 23.36
N ASP A 46 6.24 -37.11 22.24
CA ASP A 46 7.56 -36.75 21.65
C ASP A 46 7.47 -35.84 20.41
N GLY A 47 6.27 -35.38 20.03
CA GLY A 47 6.07 -34.51 18.86
C GLY A 47 6.00 -35.24 17.51
N ILE A 48 5.62 -34.50 16.47
CA ILE A 48 5.39 -34.99 15.09
C ILE A 48 6.21 -34.13 14.13
N SER A 49 6.98 -34.76 13.24
CA SER A 49 7.66 -34.08 12.12
C SER A 49 7.28 -34.72 10.79
N ILE A 50 6.78 -33.92 9.85
CA ILE A 50 6.35 -34.37 8.52
C ILE A 50 7.15 -33.59 7.47
N GLN A 51 7.91 -34.31 6.63
CA GLN A 51 8.59 -33.73 5.49
C GLN A 51 7.91 -34.18 4.19
N THR A 52 7.48 -33.22 3.38
CA THR A 52 6.91 -33.47 2.05
C THR A 52 7.88 -33.01 0.97
N THR A 53 7.99 -33.77 -0.11
CA THR A 53 8.73 -33.40 -1.33
C THR A 53 7.89 -33.74 -2.55
N PHE A 54 7.80 -32.83 -3.51
CA PHE A 54 6.97 -33.00 -4.72
C PHE A 54 7.62 -32.31 -5.92
N ASN A 55 7.19 -32.62 -7.14
CA ASN A 55 7.72 -31.98 -8.35
C ASN A 55 6.90 -30.76 -8.77
N GLU A 56 5.59 -30.87 -8.70
CA GLU A 56 4.63 -29.83 -9.07
C GLU A 56 3.29 -30.10 -8.36
N ILE A 57 2.54 -29.03 -8.04
CA ILE A 57 1.13 -29.11 -7.63
C ILE A 57 0.30 -28.38 -8.68
N ASN A 58 -0.76 -29.02 -9.18
CA ASN A 58 -1.72 -28.44 -10.11
C ASN A 58 -3.09 -28.35 -9.44
N ILE A 59 -3.70 -27.17 -9.44
CA ILE A 59 -5.05 -26.92 -8.93
C ILE A 59 -5.84 -26.25 -10.05
N ASP A 60 -6.90 -26.91 -10.51
CA ASP A 60 -7.71 -26.41 -11.64
C ASP A 60 -8.40 -25.09 -11.30
N ASN A 61 -9.05 -25.02 -10.12
CA ASN A 61 -9.69 -23.80 -9.64
C ASN A 61 -9.60 -23.72 -8.11
N ALA A 62 -9.14 -22.57 -7.61
CA ALA A 62 -9.29 -22.15 -6.22
C ALA A 62 -10.27 -20.97 -6.18
N TYR A 63 -11.21 -20.96 -5.24
CA TYR A 63 -12.23 -19.91 -5.22
C TYR A 63 -12.68 -19.53 -3.81
N TRP A 64 -13.25 -18.33 -3.71
CA TRP A 64 -13.95 -17.81 -2.55
C TRP A 64 -15.34 -17.32 -2.98
N ASP A 65 -16.38 -17.75 -2.25
CA ASP A 65 -17.77 -17.35 -2.45
C ASP A 65 -18.17 -16.27 -1.44
N ASP A 66 -18.83 -15.23 -1.95
CA ASP A 66 -19.43 -14.14 -1.19
C ASP A 66 -20.90 -13.97 -1.60
N HIS A 67 -21.79 -13.97 -0.63
CA HIS A 67 -23.22 -13.74 -0.73
C HIS A 67 -23.53 -12.23 -0.70
N ALA A 68 -23.22 -11.57 -1.82
CA ALA A 68 -23.41 -10.14 -2.00
C ALA A 68 -24.88 -9.79 -2.28
N GLY A 69 -25.30 -8.60 -1.88
CA GLY A 69 -26.62 -8.09 -2.24
C GLY A 69 -26.60 -7.37 -3.60
N THR A 70 -27.67 -7.54 -4.36
CA THR A 70 -27.78 -7.07 -5.75
C THR A 70 -29.06 -6.27 -5.96
N PRO A 71 -29.26 -5.66 -7.14
CA PRO A 71 -30.46 -4.86 -7.38
C PRO A 71 -31.75 -5.67 -7.32
N THR A 72 -31.67 -6.99 -7.55
CA THR A 72 -32.82 -7.90 -7.66
C THR A 72 -32.89 -8.95 -6.54
N SER A 73 -31.79 -9.21 -5.83
CA SER A 73 -31.75 -10.16 -4.70
C SER A 73 -31.03 -9.57 -3.50
N ALA A 74 -31.49 -9.89 -2.29
CA ALA A 74 -30.77 -9.56 -1.05
C ALA A 74 -29.55 -10.49 -0.82
N ASP A 75 -29.50 -11.61 -1.54
CA ASP A 75 -28.48 -12.65 -1.41
C ASP A 75 -28.22 -13.30 -2.79
N GLN A 76 -27.04 -13.05 -3.35
CA GLN A 76 -26.53 -13.73 -4.55
C GLN A 76 -25.09 -14.15 -4.35
N ILE A 77 -24.78 -15.40 -4.70
CA ILE A 77 -23.40 -15.91 -4.68
C ILE A 77 -22.62 -15.28 -5.84
N LEU A 78 -21.62 -14.49 -5.48
CA LEU A 78 -20.50 -14.09 -6.32
C LEU A 78 -19.27 -14.90 -5.93
N ARG A 79 -18.50 -15.31 -6.93
CA ARG A 79 -17.34 -16.19 -6.79
C ARG A 79 -16.10 -15.52 -7.36
N ALA A 80 -15.13 -15.23 -6.51
CA ALA A 80 -13.78 -14.90 -6.95
C ALA A 80 -13.03 -16.21 -7.21
N GLN A 81 -12.63 -16.46 -8.45
CA GLN A 81 -11.95 -17.69 -8.85
C GLN A 81 -10.57 -17.42 -9.46
N ALA A 82 -9.60 -18.23 -9.05
CA ALA A 82 -8.25 -18.34 -9.60
C ALA A 82 -8.15 -19.68 -10.35
N SER A 83 -7.97 -19.61 -11.67
CA SER A 83 -7.95 -20.79 -12.53
C SER A 83 -6.54 -21.15 -12.98
N GLY A 84 -6.27 -22.46 -13.06
CA GLY A 84 -5.00 -23.02 -13.52
C GLY A 84 -3.84 -22.63 -12.62
N VAL A 85 -3.97 -22.89 -11.31
CA VAL A 85 -2.90 -22.62 -10.35
C VAL A 85 -1.85 -23.72 -10.43
N LYS A 86 -0.59 -23.34 -10.62
CA LYS A 86 0.55 -24.26 -10.61
C LYS A 86 1.59 -23.85 -9.60
N ILE A 87 2.07 -24.80 -8.81
CA ILE A 87 3.19 -24.61 -7.87
C ILE A 87 4.37 -25.42 -8.38
N GLN A 88 5.43 -24.72 -8.77
CA GLN A 88 6.62 -25.27 -9.40
C GLN A 88 7.87 -24.78 -8.70
N LYS A 89 9.02 -25.38 -9.02
CA LYS A 89 10.31 -24.98 -8.47
C LYS A 89 10.61 -23.54 -8.86
N SER A 90 11.06 -22.73 -7.90
CA SER A 90 11.47 -21.35 -8.19
C SER A 90 12.70 -21.34 -9.10
N ASN A 91 12.66 -20.51 -10.15
CA ASN A 91 13.80 -20.28 -11.03
C ASN A 91 15.01 -19.66 -10.30
N ALA A 92 14.81 -19.15 -9.07
CA ALA A 92 15.84 -18.57 -8.21
C ALA A 92 16.51 -19.57 -7.25
N SER A 93 16.06 -20.83 -7.23
CA SER A 93 16.50 -21.82 -6.25
C SER A 93 16.86 -23.15 -6.90
N THR A 94 17.92 -23.79 -6.40
CA THR A 94 18.28 -25.15 -6.77
C THR A 94 17.62 -26.21 -5.87
N GLN A 95 16.99 -25.81 -4.76
CA GLN A 95 16.33 -26.71 -3.81
C GLN A 95 15.13 -27.43 -4.46
N ALA A 96 14.89 -28.68 -4.04
CA ALA A 96 13.67 -29.39 -4.41
C ALA A 96 12.45 -28.72 -3.76
N LEU A 97 11.28 -28.83 -4.40
CA LEU A 97 10.05 -28.38 -3.74
C LEU A 97 9.69 -29.32 -2.60
N GLY A 98 9.29 -28.72 -1.49
CA GLY A 98 8.90 -29.46 -0.31
C GLY A 98 8.61 -28.55 0.88
N THR A 99 7.89 -29.08 1.85
CA THR A 99 7.56 -28.40 3.10
C THR A 99 7.85 -29.31 4.28
N ASN A 100 8.50 -28.76 5.31
CA ASN A 100 8.72 -29.43 6.58
C ASN A 100 7.74 -28.85 7.61
N TYR A 101 7.03 -29.72 8.31
CA TYR A 101 6.12 -29.41 9.40
C TYR A 101 6.62 -30.06 10.68
N ARG A 102 6.64 -29.33 11.79
CA ARG A 102 6.92 -29.86 13.12
C ARG A 102 5.82 -29.40 14.08
N LEU A 103 5.30 -30.31 14.88
CA LEU A 103 4.25 -30.07 15.87
C LEU A 103 4.60 -30.81 17.16
N ASP A 104 4.86 -30.06 18.22
CA ASP A 104 5.06 -30.59 19.57
C ASP A 104 3.91 -30.12 20.46
N VAL A 105 3.34 -31.03 21.25
CA VAL A 105 2.27 -30.72 22.21
C VAL A 105 2.74 -31.16 23.58
N GLY A 106 2.70 -30.25 24.55
CA GLY A 106 3.21 -30.51 25.90
C GLY A 106 2.40 -29.76 26.96
N SER A 107 2.67 -30.04 28.23
CA SER A 107 2.09 -29.26 29.33
C SER A 107 3.14 -28.37 29.97
N ASN A 108 2.76 -27.13 30.28
CA ASN A 108 3.59 -26.25 31.07
C ASN A 108 3.64 -26.79 32.50
N ALA A 109 4.82 -27.19 32.98
CA ALA A 109 5.01 -27.77 34.31
C ALA A 109 4.58 -26.85 35.47
N THR A 110 4.51 -25.53 35.23
CA THR A 110 4.12 -24.52 36.23
C THR A 110 2.61 -24.29 36.26
N THR A 111 1.94 -24.25 35.10
CA THR A 111 0.50 -23.98 35.01
C THR A 111 -0.36 -25.24 34.88
N GLY A 112 0.24 -26.39 34.57
CA GLY A 112 -0.45 -27.65 34.28
C GLY A 112 -1.28 -27.63 32.99
N LYS A 113 -1.20 -26.56 32.20
CA LYS A 113 -1.99 -26.37 30.98
C LYS A 113 -1.22 -26.85 29.76
N ALA A 114 -1.96 -27.38 28.78
CA ALA A 114 -1.39 -27.82 27.52
C ALA A 114 -1.05 -26.63 26.62
N GLY A 115 0.10 -26.67 25.95
CA GLY A 115 0.57 -25.72 24.96
C GLY A 115 0.94 -26.42 23.65
N VAL A 116 1.12 -25.64 22.59
CA VAL A 116 1.49 -26.12 21.25
C VAL A 116 2.73 -25.39 20.78
N ASP A 117 3.71 -26.13 20.26
CA ASP A 117 4.82 -25.57 19.49
C ASP A 117 4.76 -26.10 18.05
N PHE A 118 4.38 -25.23 17.12
CA PHE A 118 4.23 -25.54 15.71
C PHE A 118 5.25 -24.77 14.90
N SER A 119 5.89 -25.43 13.93
CA SER A 119 6.68 -24.75 12.91
C SER A 119 6.50 -25.37 11.52
N MET A 120 6.57 -24.51 10.51
CA MET A 120 6.48 -24.85 9.11
C MET A 120 7.57 -24.12 8.34
N GLN A 121 8.33 -24.84 7.51
CA GLN A 121 9.27 -24.27 6.57
C GLN A 121 8.99 -24.81 5.17
N SER A 122 8.72 -23.92 4.21
CA SER A 122 8.49 -24.29 2.82
C SER A 122 9.64 -23.81 1.94
N SER A 123 10.10 -24.67 1.03
CA SER A 123 11.18 -24.37 0.08
C SER A 123 10.77 -23.29 -0.91
N PRO A 124 11.73 -22.52 -1.48
CA PRO A 124 11.40 -21.49 -2.47
C PRO A 124 10.64 -22.08 -3.68
N SER A 125 9.57 -21.42 -4.10
CA SER A 125 8.65 -21.90 -5.14
C SER A 125 8.19 -20.78 -6.07
N LEU A 126 7.68 -21.17 -7.23
CA LEU A 126 6.99 -20.33 -8.20
C LEU A 126 5.53 -20.81 -8.28
N ILE A 127 4.62 -19.96 -7.81
CA ILE A 127 3.17 -20.15 -7.92
C ILE A 127 2.70 -19.30 -9.09
N THR A 128 2.01 -19.90 -10.06
CA THR A 128 1.43 -19.18 -11.22
C THR A 128 -0.07 -19.40 -11.26
N VAL A 129 -0.81 -18.39 -11.72
CA VAL A 129 -2.27 -18.41 -11.90
C VAL A 129 -2.57 -17.87 -13.28
N ASN A 130 -3.22 -18.68 -14.12
CA ASN A 130 -3.50 -18.32 -15.51
C ASN A 130 -4.52 -17.18 -15.63
N SER A 131 -5.52 -17.14 -14.76
CA SER A 131 -6.48 -16.04 -14.73
C SER A 131 -7.17 -15.93 -13.39
N VAL A 132 -7.40 -14.69 -12.94
CA VAL A 132 -8.36 -14.39 -11.88
C VAL A 132 -9.61 -13.73 -12.46
N LYS A 133 -10.79 -14.17 -12.03
CA LYS A 133 -12.10 -13.68 -12.49
C LYS A 133 -13.09 -13.62 -11.33
N VAL A 134 -14.10 -12.77 -11.46
CA VAL A 134 -15.29 -12.80 -10.59
C VAL A 134 -16.48 -13.25 -11.43
N CYS A 135 -17.23 -14.21 -10.91
CA CYS A 135 -18.38 -14.83 -11.58
C CYS A 135 -19.58 -14.91 -10.64
N ASN A 136 -20.76 -15.19 -11.19
CA ASN A 136 -21.94 -15.52 -10.38
C ASN A 136 -22.25 -17.03 -10.40
N SER A 137 -23.27 -17.44 -9.66
CA SER A 137 -23.74 -18.83 -9.60
C SER A 137 -24.27 -19.40 -10.93
N SER A 138 -24.60 -18.56 -11.92
CA SER A 138 -25.03 -18.98 -13.26
C SER A 138 -23.89 -19.06 -14.29
N ALA A 139 -22.64 -19.02 -13.83
CA ALA A 139 -21.41 -19.08 -14.64
C ALA A 139 -21.15 -17.87 -15.56
N ALA A 140 -21.88 -16.77 -15.41
CA ALA A 140 -21.51 -15.50 -16.03
C ALA A 140 -20.29 -14.93 -15.29
N CYS A 141 -19.30 -14.44 -16.04
CA CYS A 141 -18.05 -13.93 -15.49
C CYS A 141 -17.71 -12.56 -16.07
N SER A 142 -17.13 -11.70 -15.25
CA SER A 142 -16.43 -10.51 -15.75
C SER A 142 -15.14 -10.91 -16.49
N PRO A 143 -14.60 -10.02 -17.34
CA PRO A 143 -13.26 -10.21 -17.90
C PRO A 143 -12.20 -10.46 -16.83
N THR A 144 -11.05 -11.00 -17.23
CA THR A 144 -10.00 -11.36 -16.27
C THR A 144 -9.36 -10.12 -15.64
N LEU A 145 -9.04 -10.22 -14.35
CA LEU A 145 -8.18 -9.26 -13.65
C LEU A 145 -6.71 -9.34 -14.13
N GLY A 146 -6.32 -10.43 -14.80
CA GLY A 146 -4.97 -10.67 -15.29
C GLY A 146 -4.40 -12.01 -14.83
N GLN A 147 -3.14 -12.23 -15.20
CA GLN A 147 -2.32 -13.34 -14.73
C GLN A 147 -1.65 -12.96 -13.40
N LEU A 148 -1.58 -13.88 -12.44
CA LEU A 148 -0.86 -13.66 -11.18
C LEU A 148 0.28 -14.66 -11.03
N ALA A 149 1.35 -14.23 -10.37
CA ALA A 149 2.40 -15.15 -9.95
C ALA A 149 3.04 -14.71 -8.64
N ILE A 150 3.56 -15.68 -7.88
CA ILE A 150 4.36 -15.46 -6.67
C ILE A 150 5.62 -16.30 -6.81
N GLN A 151 6.78 -15.66 -6.83
CA GLN A 151 8.07 -16.34 -6.91
C GLN A 151 8.87 -16.01 -5.66
N THR A 152 9.13 -17.01 -4.82
CA THR A 152 9.98 -16.81 -3.63
C THR A 152 11.43 -17.16 -3.96
N THR A 153 12.35 -16.37 -3.40
CA THR A 153 13.80 -16.56 -3.53
C THR A 153 14.44 -16.99 -2.20
N SER A 154 13.64 -17.09 -1.14
CA SER A 154 14.03 -17.54 0.20
C SER A 154 12.96 -18.47 0.76
N PRO A 155 13.30 -19.39 1.68
CA PRO A 155 12.31 -20.24 2.33
C PRO A 155 11.27 -19.42 3.10
N LEU A 156 10.02 -19.89 3.07
CA LEU A 156 8.94 -19.33 3.88
C LEU A 156 8.95 -20.03 5.25
N ASN A 157 8.91 -19.26 6.33
CA ASN A 157 8.90 -19.78 7.70
C ASN A 157 7.66 -19.31 8.47
N LEU A 158 7.04 -20.20 9.22
CA LEU A 158 5.97 -19.91 10.17
C LEU A 158 6.27 -20.69 11.46
N ALA A 159 6.21 -20.05 12.61
CA ALA A 159 6.30 -20.72 13.91
C ALA A 159 5.30 -20.11 14.90
N LEU A 160 4.67 -20.94 15.73
CA LEU A 160 3.72 -20.55 16.76
C LEU A 160 3.96 -21.39 18.01
N THR A 161 4.25 -20.73 19.13
CA THR A 161 4.41 -21.38 20.43
C THR A 161 3.41 -20.80 21.42
N THR A 162 2.62 -21.66 22.07
CA THR A 162 1.62 -21.27 23.08
C THR A 162 1.83 -22.04 24.37
N GLN A 163 1.44 -21.44 25.51
CA GLN A 163 1.61 -22.05 26.84
C GLN A 163 0.30 -22.54 27.46
N ASP A 164 -0.81 -21.84 27.21
CA ASP A 164 -2.12 -22.12 27.81
C ASP A 164 -3.19 -22.31 26.73
N GLY A 165 -2.99 -23.30 25.86
CA GLY A 165 -3.88 -23.62 24.74
C GLY A 165 -3.63 -22.75 23.51
N LEU A 166 -4.38 -23.02 22.43
CA LEU A 166 -4.25 -22.27 21.17
C LEU A 166 -4.88 -20.86 21.27
N PHE A 167 -5.98 -20.74 22.00
CA PHE A 167 -6.74 -19.49 22.16
C PHE A 167 -6.82 -19.10 23.64
N SER A 168 -6.01 -18.14 24.07
CA SER A 168 -5.99 -17.63 25.44
C SER A 168 -5.75 -16.12 25.46
N PRO A 169 -6.65 -15.32 26.06
CA PRO A 169 -6.46 -13.87 26.19
C PRO A 169 -5.51 -13.49 27.34
N ASN A 170 -5.12 -14.46 28.17
CA ASN A 170 -4.46 -14.23 29.45
C ASN A 170 -3.02 -14.76 29.51
N SER A 171 -2.57 -15.50 28.50
CA SER A 171 -1.23 -16.10 28.47
C SER A 171 -0.55 -15.79 27.14
N GLN A 172 0.70 -15.35 27.22
CA GLN A 172 1.44 -14.96 26.03
C GLN A 172 1.82 -16.18 25.17
N SER A 173 1.70 -15.99 23.87
CA SER A 173 2.23 -16.82 22.80
C SER A 173 3.29 -16.05 22.01
N SER A 174 4.16 -16.80 21.33
CA SER A 174 5.10 -16.24 20.35
C SER A 174 4.74 -16.72 18.96
N MET A 175 4.79 -15.81 17.99
CA MET A 175 4.57 -16.10 16.58
C MET A 175 5.72 -15.55 15.75
N THR A 176 6.24 -16.33 14.82
CA THR A 176 7.18 -15.87 13.79
C THR A 176 6.56 -16.12 12.43
N LEU A 177 6.55 -15.11 11.58
CA LEU A 177 6.21 -15.24 10.16
C LEU A 177 7.32 -14.62 9.34
N GLY A 178 7.90 -15.39 8.43
CA GLY A 178 8.98 -14.97 7.54
C GLY A 178 8.62 -15.23 6.09
N LEU A 179 7.80 -14.35 5.51
CA LEU A 179 7.66 -14.27 4.05
C LEU A 179 8.74 -13.30 3.55
N ASN A 180 9.83 -13.84 3.02
CA ASN A 180 11.05 -13.11 2.72
C ASN A 180 11.38 -13.16 1.23
N ASN A 181 11.72 -12.01 0.65
CA ASN A 181 12.20 -11.85 -0.72
C ASN A 181 11.26 -12.49 -1.78
N ALA A 182 9.96 -12.25 -1.66
CA ALA A 182 8.95 -12.74 -2.60
C ALA A 182 8.73 -11.73 -3.73
N ASN A 183 8.72 -12.18 -4.98
CA ASN A 183 8.33 -11.38 -6.14
C ASN A 183 6.87 -11.72 -6.49
N ILE A 184 5.96 -10.73 -6.46
CA ILE A 184 4.54 -10.93 -6.80
C ILE A 184 4.24 -10.20 -8.11
N TYR A 185 3.65 -10.89 -9.08
CA TYR A 185 3.44 -10.40 -10.44
C TYR A 185 1.95 -10.27 -10.74
N LEU A 186 1.59 -9.18 -11.43
CA LEU A 186 0.33 -9.00 -12.13
C LEU A 186 0.63 -8.78 -13.61
N GLY A 187 0.21 -9.69 -14.49
CA GLY A 187 0.41 -9.65 -15.92
C GLY A 187 -0.84 -9.23 -16.71
N GLN A 188 -0.67 -8.31 -17.66
CA GLN A 188 -1.70 -7.87 -18.60
C GLN A 188 -1.21 -8.03 -20.05
N LEU A 189 -2.06 -8.58 -20.91
CA LEU A 189 -1.82 -8.69 -22.34
C LEU A 189 -2.43 -7.49 -23.07
N ASP A 190 -1.64 -6.85 -23.92
CA ASP A 190 -2.11 -5.76 -24.78
C ASP A 190 -2.62 -6.27 -26.14
N ALA A 191 -3.23 -5.37 -26.92
CA ALA A 191 -3.79 -5.68 -28.25
C ALA A 191 -2.73 -6.15 -29.27
N ARG A 192 -1.44 -5.91 -29.01
CA ARG A 192 -0.32 -6.38 -29.83
C ARG A 192 0.22 -7.71 -29.34
N SER A 193 -0.51 -8.36 -28.42
CA SER A 193 -0.08 -9.58 -27.73
C SER A 193 1.22 -9.38 -26.95
N GLN A 194 1.51 -8.20 -26.42
CA GLN A 194 2.66 -7.97 -25.55
C GLN A 194 2.24 -8.16 -24.08
N LEU A 195 3.03 -8.93 -23.33
CA LEU A 195 2.84 -9.08 -21.89
C LEU A 195 3.54 -7.93 -21.16
N ASN A 196 2.80 -7.21 -20.35
CA ASN A 196 3.31 -6.18 -19.46
C ASN A 196 3.00 -6.57 -18.02
N GLN A 197 3.89 -6.24 -17.07
CA GLN A 197 3.78 -6.68 -15.69
C GLN A 197 3.95 -5.54 -14.69
N LEU A 198 3.16 -5.60 -13.62
CA LEU A 198 3.41 -4.92 -12.36
C LEU A 198 3.98 -5.95 -11.40
N ILE A 199 5.06 -5.58 -10.71
CA ILE A 199 5.81 -6.51 -9.88
C ILE A 199 6.03 -5.89 -8.51
N LEU A 200 5.63 -6.60 -7.45
CA LEU A 200 6.12 -6.33 -6.11
C LEU A 200 7.41 -7.12 -5.92
N LYS A 201 8.57 -6.47 -6.13
CA LYS A 201 9.88 -7.09 -5.93
C LYS A 201 10.21 -7.19 -4.44
N ASN A 202 10.86 -8.26 -4.03
CA ASN A 202 11.36 -8.43 -2.66
C ASN A 202 10.30 -8.07 -1.60
N PHE A 203 9.06 -8.48 -1.82
CA PHE A 203 8.00 -8.33 -0.84
C PHE A 203 8.41 -9.09 0.42
N ASN A 204 8.46 -8.35 1.53
CA ASN A 204 8.77 -8.89 2.84
C ASN A 204 7.58 -8.66 3.76
N PHE A 205 7.21 -9.70 4.49
CA PHE A 205 6.38 -9.60 5.67
C PHE A 205 7.01 -10.51 6.73
N ASN A 206 8.05 -9.97 7.36
CA ASN A 206 8.90 -10.67 8.31
C ASN A 206 8.70 -10.08 9.70
N PHE A 207 8.02 -10.81 10.58
CA PHE A 207 7.81 -10.36 11.94
C PHE A 207 7.98 -11.47 12.98
N VAL A 208 8.40 -11.04 14.17
CA VAL A 208 8.37 -11.84 15.40
C VAL A 208 7.47 -11.14 16.40
N GLY A 209 6.41 -11.80 16.83
CA GLY A 209 5.44 -11.29 17.78
C GLY A 209 5.50 -12.04 19.11
N LYS A 210 5.35 -11.30 20.21
CA LYS A 210 4.96 -11.82 21.53
C LYS A 210 3.67 -11.15 21.93
N GLY A 211 2.63 -11.94 22.16
CA GLY A 211 1.29 -11.42 22.38
C GLY A 211 0.32 -12.50 22.80
N VAL A 212 -0.96 -12.31 22.56
CA VAL A 212 -2.02 -13.28 22.81
C VAL A 212 -2.85 -13.47 21.56
N MET A 213 -3.43 -14.67 21.41
CA MET A 213 -4.37 -15.02 20.35
C MET A 213 -5.64 -15.57 20.99
N PHE A 214 -6.81 -15.06 20.61
CA PHE A 214 -8.09 -15.55 21.13
C PHE A 214 -9.24 -15.27 20.16
N ILE A 215 -10.40 -15.86 20.45
CA ILE A 215 -11.65 -15.65 19.70
C ILE A 215 -12.57 -14.75 20.53
N ASP A 216 -13.13 -13.73 19.88
CA ASP A 216 -14.03 -12.75 20.45
C ASP A 216 -15.35 -12.76 19.66
N PRO A 217 -16.53 -12.76 20.31
CA PRO A 217 -17.82 -12.82 19.62
C PRO A 217 -18.08 -11.66 18.64
N THR A 218 -17.46 -10.50 18.86
CA THR A 218 -17.64 -9.30 18.03
C THR A 218 -16.44 -9.04 17.13
N ARG A 219 -15.22 -9.29 17.62
CA ARG A 219 -13.97 -9.00 16.89
C ARG A 219 -13.48 -10.18 16.05
N GLY A 220 -14.05 -11.38 16.23
CA GLY A 220 -13.63 -12.59 15.55
C GLY A 220 -12.31 -13.11 16.10
N ILE A 221 -11.38 -13.47 15.23
CA ILE A 221 -10.03 -13.89 15.62
C ILE A 221 -9.22 -12.62 15.94
N VAL A 222 -8.63 -12.56 17.14
CA VAL A 222 -7.83 -11.43 17.59
C VAL A 222 -6.41 -11.90 17.91
N LEU A 223 -5.43 -11.24 17.30
CA LEU A 223 -4.03 -11.23 17.71
C LEU A 223 -3.76 -9.88 18.35
N GLN A 224 -3.19 -9.83 19.55
CA GLN A 224 -2.81 -8.56 20.18
C GLN A 224 -1.54 -8.70 21.03
N THR A 225 -0.77 -7.63 21.21
CA THR A 225 0.52 -7.72 21.92
C THR A 225 0.38 -7.84 23.43
N ASN A 226 -0.69 -7.30 24.03
CA ASN A 226 -0.83 -7.23 25.48
C ASN A 226 -1.88 -8.22 25.97
N THR A 227 -1.72 -8.72 27.20
CA THR A 227 -2.75 -9.56 27.83
C THR A 227 -3.91 -8.69 28.34
N GLY A 228 -5.14 -9.22 28.25
CA GLY A 228 -6.34 -8.50 28.67
C GLY A 228 -6.52 -7.13 27.99
N ASN A 229 -6.90 -6.12 28.77
CA ASN A 229 -7.15 -4.74 28.30
C ASN A 229 -5.98 -3.78 28.61
N ASN A 230 -4.78 -4.32 28.86
CA ASN A 230 -3.63 -3.52 29.25
C ASN A 230 -3.05 -2.72 28.07
N THR A 231 -2.58 -1.51 28.36
CA THR A 231 -1.85 -0.65 27.41
C THR A 231 -0.48 -0.32 27.99
N ALA A 232 0.58 -0.62 27.25
CA ALA A 232 1.95 -0.31 27.65
C ALA A 232 2.20 1.19 27.49
N ALA A 233 2.63 1.89 28.54
CA ALA A 233 3.08 3.28 28.47
C ALA A 233 4.54 3.38 27.96
N VAL A 234 5.04 4.58 27.67
CA VAL A 234 6.42 4.82 27.18
C VAL A 234 7.50 4.35 28.17
N GLY A 235 7.22 4.43 29.48
CA GLY A 235 8.14 3.98 30.53
C GLY A 235 8.00 2.51 30.94
N GLN A 236 7.15 1.73 30.29
CA GLN A 236 6.98 0.30 30.59
C GLN A 236 7.98 -0.55 29.83
N THR A 237 8.36 -1.70 30.41
CA THR A 237 9.27 -2.67 29.80
C THR A 237 8.54 -3.95 29.40
N PRO A 238 9.01 -4.69 28.39
CA PRO A 238 8.38 -5.96 27.99
C PRO A 238 8.36 -6.98 29.13
N ASN A 239 7.23 -7.65 29.32
CA ASN A 239 7.05 -8.70 30.32
C ASN A 239 5.87 -9.62 29.91
N SER A 240 5.42 -10.50 30.81
CA SER A 240 4.28 -11.42 30.56
C SER A 240 2.93 -10.72 30.31
N THR A 241 2.82 -9.42 30.57
CA THR A 241 1.63 -8.60 30.33
C THR A 241 1.78 -7.74 29.07
N TYR A 242 2.95 -7.11 28.88
CA TYR A 242 3.25 -6.19 27.78
C TYR A 242 4.14 -6.86 26.74
N GLY A 243 3.54 -7.27 25.63
CA GLY A 243 4.26 -7.85 24.49
C GLY A 243 4.55 -6.82 23.40
N TYR A 244 4.97 -7.31 22.23
CA TYR A 244 5.42 -6.49 21.11
C TYR A 244 5.42 -7.27 19.79
N VAL A 245 5.58 -6.57 18.68
CA VAL A 245 5.87 -7.14 17.35
C VAL A 245 7.11 -6.45 16.78
N ASP A 246 8.10 -7.24 16.35
CA ASP A 246 9.31 -6.75 15.69
C ASP A 246 9.26 -7.04 14.20
N PHE A 247 9.29 -5.99 13.37
CA PHE A 247 9.56 -6.11 11.94
C PHE A 247 11.07 -6.15 11.71
N ASN A 248 11.61 -7.37 11.66
CA ASN A 248 13.04 -7.59 11.49
C ASN A 248 13.44 -7.43 10.02
N ARG A 249 14.50 -6.67 9.77
CA ARG A 249 15.04 -6.49 8.41
C ARG A 249 15.42 -7.84 7.80
N VAL A 250 15.24 -7.95 6.49
CA VAL A 250 15.48 -9.19 5.73
C VAL A 250 16.69 -8.98 4.83
N ALA A 251 17.68 -9.88 4.93
CA ALA A 251 18.81 -9.86 4.02
C ALA A 251 18.34 -10.22 2.59
N ASP A 252 18.81 -9.45 1.61
CA ASP A 252 18.45 -9.69 0.21
C ASP A 252 18.95 -11.07 -0.23
N SER A 253 18.18 -11.83 -1.01
CA SER A 253 18.58 -13.18 -1.41
C SER A 253 19.70 -13.19 -2.45
N ALA A 254 19.92 -12.08 -3.16
CA ALA A 254 20.93 -11.97 -4.20
C ALA A 254 22.37 -12.02 -3.65
N SER A 255 23.24 -12.75 -4.35
CA SER A 255 24.68 -12.74 -4.08
C SER A 255 25.36 -11.54 -4.73
N GLY A 256 26.36 -10.96 -4.06
CA GLY A 256 27.21 -9.92 -4.66
C GLY A 256 26.63 -8.51 -4.67
N LEU A 257 25.49 -8.28 -3.99
CA LEU A 257 25.03 -6.91 -3.73
C LEU A 257 26.03 -6.19 -2.82
N THR A 258 26.44 -5.00 -3.24
CA THR A 258 27.36 -4.12 -2.51
C THR A 258 26.65 -2.83 -2.14
N ALA A 259 27.18 -2.05 -1.19
CA ALA A 259 26.78 -0.66 -0.93
C ALA A 259 25.26 -0.41 -0.79
N GLY A 260 24.76 -0.36 0.45
CA GLY A 260 23.41 0.09 0.79
C GLY A 260 23.38 0.72 2.18
N THR A 261 22.35 1.51 2.48
CA THR A 261 22.25 2.19 3.79
C THR A 261 22.13 1.22 4.96
N TYR A 262 21.50 0.07 4.75
CA TYR A 262 21.28 -0.94 5.78
C TYR A 262 21.99 -2.24 5.43
N VAL A 263 22.81 -2.70 6.36
CA VAL A 263 23.51 -3.99 6.29
C VAL A 263 23.27 -4.77 7.58
N ASP A 264 23.24 -6.08 7.49
CA ASP A 264 23.24 -6.95 8.67
C ASP A 264 24.64 -7.04 9.30
N SER A 265 24.77 -7.79 10.39
CA SER A 265 26.04 -8.00 11.09
C SER A 265 27.12 -8.70 10.27
N SER A 266 26.74 -9.36 9.16
CA SER A 266 27.66 -9.98 8.20
C SER A 266 28.07 -9.04 7.06
N GLY A 267 27.55 -7.81 7.05
CA GLY A 267 27.78 -6.81 6.01
C GLY A 267 26.89 -6.98 4.78
N LYS A 268 25.89 -7.86 4.81
CA LYS A 268 24.98 -8.09 3.69
C LYS A 268 23.87 -7.04 3.66
N VAL A 269 23.55 -6.53 2.47
CA VAL A 269 22.49 -5.51 2.33
C VAL A 269 21.13 -6.08 2.74
N THR A 270 20.36 -5.28 3.48
CA THR A 270 19.04 -5.67 4.00
C THR A 270 17.92 -4.75 3.53
N ASN A 271 16.77 -5.35 3.25
CA ASN A 271 15.50 -4.67 3.01
C ASN A 271 14.67 -4.62 4.30
N SER A 272 13.67 -3.76 4.33
CA SER A 272 12.80 -3.57 5.49
C SER A 272 12.04 -4.86 5.84
N GLY A 273 11.64 -5.02 7.11
CA GLY A 273 10.91 -6.23 7.55
C GLY A 273 9.51 -6.36 6.96
N LEU A 274 8.80 -5.23 6.86
CA LEU A 274 7.72 -5.04 5.91
C LEU A 274 8.29 -4.27 4.71
N ASN A 275 8.27 -4.83 3.52
CA ASN A 275 8.83 -4.20 2.31
C ASN A 275 7.88 -4.36 1.13
N ILE A 276 7.62 -3.28 0.41
CA ILE A 276 6.80 -3.23 -0.81
C ILE A 276 7.57 -2.44 -1.85
N GLU A 277 8.12 -3.09 -2.87
CA GLU A 277 8.79 -2.43 -3.99
C GLU A 277 8.02 -2.65 -5.29
N VAL A 278 7.39 -1.61 -5.80
CA VAL A 278 6.64 -1.68 -7.07
C VAL A 278 7.60 -1.43 -8.23
N MET A 279 7.62 -2.36 -9.18
CA MET A 279 8.35 -2.27 -10.44
C MET A 279 7.41 -2.55 -11.61
N LEU A 280 7.80 -2.09 -12.80
CA LEU A 280 7.05 -2.27 -14.03
C LEU A 280 7.96 -2.87 -15.11
N SER A 281 7.42 -3.81 -15.88
CA SER A 281 8.08 -4.43 -17.02
C SER A 281 7.22 -4.35 -18.26
N SER A 282 7.83 -4.10 -19.40
CA SER A 282 7.18 -4.14 -20.71
C SER A 282 7.80 -5.21 -21.60
N ASN A 283 7.02 -5.67 -22.59
CA ASN A 283 7.49 -6.64 -23.59
C ASN A 283 8.12 -7.90 -22.96
N VAL A 284 7.48 -8.42 -21.90
CA VAL A 284 7.96 -9.59 -21.17
C VAL A 284 7.97 -10.80 -22.09
N ASP A 285 9.07 -11.57 -22.07
CA ASP A 285 9.17 -12.83 -22.81
C ASP A 285 8.15 -13.84 -22.27
N LYS A 286 7.19 -14.22 -23.11
CA LYS A 286 6.14 -15.17 -22.75
C LYS A 286 6.65 -16.58 -22.54
N ALA A 287 7.82 -16.93 -23.10
CA ALA A 287 8.42 -18.24 -22.86
C ALA A 287 9.00 -18.35 -21.44
N ASN A 288 9.39 -17.22 -20.84
CA ASN A 288 9.91 -17.17 -19.48
C ASN A 288 9.51 -15.88 -18.74
N PRO A 289 8.21 -15.71 -18.43
CA PRO A 289 7.67 -14.44 -17.94
C PRO A 289 8.10 -14.07 -16.50
N TYR A 290 8.77 -14.99 -15.80
CA TYR A 290 9.24 -14.84 -14.42
C TYR A 290 10.77 -15.02 -14.32
N ALA A 291 11.48 -14.65 -15.39
CA ALA A 291 12.93 -14.67 -15.43
C ALA A 291 13.52 -13.65 -14.45
N LEU A 292 14.55 -14.07 -13.70
CA LEU A 292 15.35 -13.21 -12.85
C LEU A 292 16.75 -13.01 -13.46
N ASP A 293 17.38 -11.88 -13.16
CA ASP A 293 18.79 -11.64 -13.45
C ASP A 293 19.71 -12.19 -12.33
N THR A 294 21.02 -11.97 -12.44
CA THR A 294 22.02 -12.42 -11.46
C THR A 294 21.89 -11.75 -10.09
N THR A 295 21.08 -10.70 -9.98
CA THR A 295 20.76 -9.99 -8.74
C THR A 295 19.39 -10.37 -8.19
N ASN A 296 18.81 -11.49 -8.65
CA ASN A 296 17.45 -11.93 -8.33
C ASN A 296 16.37 -10.86 -8.63
N SER A 297 16.68 -9.91 -9.52
CA SER A 297 15.72 -8.89 -9.96
C SER A 297 14.98 -9.37 -11.20
N PRO A 298 13.67 -9.09 -11.33
CA PRO A 298 12.94 -9.39 -12.56
C PRO A 298 13.59 -8.72 -13.77
N GLN A 299 13.82 -9.49 -14.84
CA GLN A 299 14.48 -8.97 -16.04
C GLN A 299 13.64 -7.88 -16.72
N ASN A 300 14.31 -6.89 -17.33
CA ASN A 300 13.69 -5.76 -18.04
C ASN A 300 12.68 -4.95 -17.20
N SER A 301 12.83 -4.97 -15.87
CA SER A 301 11.97 -4.22 -14.95
C SER A 301 12.60 -2.89 -14.54
N LYS A 302 11.76 -1.88 -14.34
CA LYS A 302 12.15 -0.55 -13.84
C LYS A 302 11.40 -0.24 -12.56
N GLY A 303 12.11 0.29 -11.57
CA GLY A 303 11.53 0.61 -10.26
C GLY A 303 10.64 1.84 -10.29
N LEU A 304 9.48 1.75 -9.65
CA LEU A 304 8.54 2.85 -9.49
C LEU A 304 8.67 3.49 -8.11
N ILE A 305 8.36 2.74 -7.05
CA ILE A 305 8.32 3.23 -5.68
C ILE A 305 8.51 2.07 -4.68
N ARG A 306 9.21 2.35 -3.59
CA ARG A 306 9.39 1.47 -2.44
C ARG A 306 8.74 2.09 -1.21
N LEU A 307 8.09 1.25 -0.41
CA LEU A 307 7.63 1.54 0.95
C LEU A 307 8.16 0.46 1.89
N GLY A 308 8.50 0.83 3.13
CA GLY A 308 8.94 -0.14 4.12
C GLY A 308 8.71 0.27 5.56
N ALA A 309 8.70 -0.71 6.45
CA ALA A 309 8.69 -0.52 7.90
C ALA A 309 9.61 -1.55 8.58
N SER A 310 10.31 -1.13 9.62
CA SER A 310 11.17 -1.99 10.45
C SER A 310 11.14 -1.56 11.91
N GLY A 311 11.52 -2.45 12.83
CA GLY A 311 11.60 -2.17 14.26
C GLY A 311 10.37 -2.62 15.05
N ARG A 312 10.38 -2.31 16.35
CA ARG A 312 9.41 -2.78 17.34
C ARG A 312 8.16 -1.93 17.37
N MET A 313 7.00 -2.57 17.38
CA MET A 313 5.70 -1.95 17.64
C MET A 313 5.06 -2.56 18.89
N VAL A 314 4.26 -1.76 19.59
CA VAL A 314 3.56 -2.15 20.82
C VAL A 314 2.10 -1.76 20.76
N ASN A 315 1.32 -2.16 21.77
CA ASN A 315 -0.12 -1.89 21.83
C ASN A 315 -0.84 -2.25 20.52
N SER A 316 -0.35 -3.31 19.87
CA SER A 316 -0.74 -3.67 18.52
C SER A 316 -1.79 -4.75 18.56
N TYR A 317 -2.72 -4.72 17.62
CA TYR A 317 -3.66 -5.81 17.41
C TYR A 317 -4.02 -5.95 15.94
N LEU A 318 -4.43 -7.16 15.57
CA LEU A 318 -5.10 -7.52 14.33
C LEU A 318 -6.36 -8.29 14.70
N GLN A 319 -7.51 -7.83 14.22
CA GLN A 319 -8.78 -8.52 14.36
C GLN A 319 -9.32 -8.87 12.97
N VAL A 320 -9.85 -10.09 12.81
CA VAL A 320 -10.48 -10.57 11.56
C VAL A 320 -11.81 -11.23 11.90
N ARG A 321 -12.89 -10.81 11.23
CA ARG A 321 -14.25 -11.30 11.46
C ARG A 321 -15.03 -11.45 10.16
N GLY A 322 -15.99 -12.37 10.16
CA GLY A 322 -17.07 -12.38 9.17
C GLY A 322 -18.07 -11.26 9.44
N MET A 323 -18.90 -10.96 8.45
CA MET A 323 -19.92 -9.91 8.53
C MET A 323 -21.25 -10.38 7.96
N ASP A 324 -22.36 -9.97 8.58
CA ASP A 324 -23.68 -9.95 7.97
C ASP A 324 -24.10 -8.49 7.80
N GLY A 325 -24.06 -8.02 6.55
CA GLY A 325 -24.37 -6.64 6.19
C GLY A 325 -25.75 -6.47 5.57
N SER A 326 -26.64 -7.46 5.67
CA SER A 326 -27.91 -7.53 4.93
C SER A 326 -28.83 -6.33 5.23
N SER A 327 -28.72 -5.79 6.44
CA SER A 327 -29.44 -4.59 6.90
C SER A 327 -28.60 -3.29 6.84
N ASP A 328 -27.29 -3.38 6.62
CA ASP A 328 -26.38 -2.23 6.64
C ASP A 328 -26.32 -1.51 5.29
N LYS A 329 -27.06 -0.40 5.20
CA LYS A 329 -27.10 0.46 4.02
C LYS A 329 -26.18 1.68 4.12
N THR A 330 -25.40 1.76 5.20
CA THR A 330 -24.59 2.93 5.55
C THR A 330 -23.12 2.74 5.22
N THR A 331 -22.62 1.51 5.36
CA THR A 331 -21.22 1.22 5.05
C THR A 331 -20.96 1.35 3.56
N LEU A 332 -21.64 0.59 2.69
CA LEU A 332 -21.41 0.65 1.24
C LEU A 332 -22.55 1.30 0.44
N GLY A 333 -23.74 1.45 1.03
CA GLY A 333 -24.93 1.92 0.32
C GLY A 333 -25.86 0.77 -0.09
N THR A 334 -26.78 1.06 -1.01
CA THR A 334 -27.70 0.08 -1.58
C THR A 334 -27.30 -0.33 -3.00
N ALA A 335 -27.54 -1.58 -3.34
CA ALA A 335 -27.24 -2.10 -4.67
C ALA A 335 -28.10 -1.43 -5.74
N ASN A 336 -27.57 -1.28 -6.95
CA ASN A 336 -28.26 -0.66 -8.07
C ASN A 336 -27.83 -1.21 -9.43
N THR A 337 -28.74 -1.11 -10.41
CA THR A 337 -28.47 -1.57 -11.78
C THR A 337 -27.44 -0.69 -12.48
N ALA A 338 -26.95 -1.13 -13.64
CA ALA A 338 -26.03 -0.35 -14.48
C ALA A 338 -26.63 0.99 -14.97
N SER A 339 -27.97 1.09 -15.04
CA SER A 339 -28.66 2.35 -15.30
C SER A 339 -28.70 3.28 -14.09
N GLY A 340 -28.34 2.80 -12.90
CA GLY A 340 -28.39 3.53 -11.62
C GLY A 340 -29.73 3.41 -10.90
N THR A 341 -30.59 2.47 -11.28
CA THR A 341 -31.88 2.25 -10.61
C THR A 341 -31.64 1.53 -9.29
N GLY A 342 -31.93 2.21 -8.18
CA GLY A 342 -31.66 1.70 -6.82
C GLY A 342 -32.58 0.57 -6.37
N SER A 343 -32.07 -0.30 -5.50
CA SER A 343 -32.83 -1.30 -4.75
C SER A 343 -32.90 -0.95 -3.25
N SER A 344 -33.66 -1.74 -2.49
CA SER A 344 -33.70 -1.70 -1.02
C SER A 344 -32.63 -2.58 -0.35
N ASN A 345 -31.86 -3.34 -1.14
CA ASN A 345 -30.89 -4.31 -0.65
C ASN A 345 -29.54 -3.64 -0.36
N SER A 346 -28.88 -4.06 0.71
CA SER A 346 -27.49 -3.68 1.02
C SER A 346 -26.54 -4.26 -0.02
N ILE A 347 -25.48 -3.54 -0.37
CA ILE A 347 -24.40 -4.08 -1.22
C ILE A 347 -23.62 -5.19 -0.51
N LEU A 348 -23.45 -5.08 0.81
CA LEU A 348 -22.68 -6.06 1.59
C LEU A 348 -23.31 -7.46 1.58
N GLY A 349 -24.62 -7.57 1.44
CA GLY A 349 -25.31 -8.87 1.54
C GLY A 349 -25.12 -9.53 2.91
N ASN A 350 -25.24 -10.86 3.00
CA ASN A 350 -25.19 -11.58 4.27
C ASN A 350 -23.82 -12.20 4.61
N SER A 351 -22.81 -12.01 3.74
CA SER A 351 -21.43 -12.39 4.02
C SER A 351 -20.45 -11.27 3.68
N GLY A 352 -19.19 -11.48 4.06
CA GLY A 352 -18.11 -10.53 3.84
C GLY A 352 -17.05 -10.68 4.92
N ILE A 353 -15.89 -10.05 4.70
CA ILE A 353 -14.77 -10.09 5.66
C ILE A 353 -14.50 -8.67 6.13
N ALA A 354 -14.45 -8.47 7.45
CA ALA A 354 -13.90 -7.26 8.03
C ALA A 354 -12.64 -7.55 8.83
N PHE A 355 -11.69 -6.62 8.76
CA PHE A 355 -10.54 -6.62 9.63
C PHE A 355 -10.20 -5.21 10.11
N ARG A 356 -9.43 -5.14 11.19
CA ARG A 356 -8.82 -3.89 11.68
C ARG A 356 -7.49 -4.22 12.30
N MET A 357 -6.51 -3.35 12.07
CA MET A 357 -5.22 -3.42 12.71
C MET A 357 -4.86 -2.08 13.34
N LYS A 358 -4.13 -2.13 14.44
CA LYS A 358 -3.54 -0.96 15.08
C LYS A 358 -2.14 -1.33 15.54
N GLY A 359 -1.23 -0.36 15.53
CA GLY A 359 0.08 -0.47 16.17
C GLY A 359 0.62 0.89 16.58
N GLU A 360 1.29 0.94 17.73
CA GLU A 360 2.04 2.11 18.18
C GLU A 360 3.52 1.91 17.91
N PHE A 361 4.15 2.94 17.34
CA PHE A 361 5.55 2.95 16.96
C PHE A 361 6.41 3.26 18.18
N THR A 362 7.40 2.40 18.45
CA THR A 362 8.38 2.71 19.49
C THR A 362 9.32 3.78 18.98
N LYS A 363 9.60 4.77 19.83
CA LYS A 363 10.55 5.85 19.55
C LYS A 363 11.91 5.57 20.18
N ASP A 364 12.90 6.40 19.88
CA ASP A 364 14.21 6.29 20.52
C ASP A 364 14.07 6.42 22.05
N ASN A 365 14.79 5.59 22.80
CA ASN A 365 14.74 5.50 24.27
C ASN A 365 13.38 5.08 24.87
N ASP A 366 12.49 4.47 24.08
CA ASP A 366 11.28 3.85 24.60
C ASP A 366 11.64 2.61 25.45
N SER A 367 11.09 2.50 26.66
CA SER A 367 11.42 1.39 27.57
C SER A 367 10.94 0.02 27.05
N MET A 368 9.96 0.01 26.12
CA MET A 368 9.51 -1.21 25.46
C MET A 368 10.52 -1.79 24.46
N LEU A 369 11.59 -1.07 24.13
CA LEU A 369 12.68 -1.61 23.33
C LEU A 369 13.45 -2.71 24.06
N GLY A 370 13.50 -2.69 25.40
CA GLY A 370 14.29 -3.65 26.17
C GLY A 370 15.77 -3.63 25.75
N SER A 371 16.45 -4.79 25.81
CA SER A 371 17.86 -4.92 25.43
C SER A 371 18.09 -5.25 23.95
N ASP A 372 17.07 -5.72 23.24
CA ASP A 372 17.17 -6.31 21.90
C ASP A 372 16.36 -5.57 20.82
N GLY A 373 15.36 -4.77 21.22
CA GLY A 373 14.47 -4.06 20.31
C GLY A 373 15.13 -2.87 19.61
N LYS A 374 14.60 -2.53 18.44
CA LYS A 374 14.95 -1.33 17.67
C LYS A 374 13.74 -0.44 17.51
N ALA A 375 13.93 0.88 17.63
CA ALA A 375 12.88 1.85 17.39
C ALA A 375 12.28 1.67 15.99
N THR A 376 10.99 1.97 15.83
CA THR A 376 10.34 1.84 14.54
C THR A 376 10.88 2.88 13.56
N THR A 377 11.18 2.45 12.34
CA THR A 377 11.43 3.34 11.21
C THR A 377 10.53 2.99 10.04
N LEU A 378 10.14 4.02 9.29
CA LEU A 378 9.36 3.90 8.06
C LEU A 378 10.21 4.40 6.90
N GLU A 379 10.07 3.80 5.73
CA GLU A 379 10.91 4.08 4.56
C GLU A 379 10.04 4.33 3.33
N ILE A 380 10.44 5.29 2.50
CA ILE A 380 9.90 5.55 1.15
C ILE A 380 11.04 5.82 0.18
N GLY A 381 10.99 5.35 -1.06
CA GLY A 381 12.06 5.63 -2.01
C GLY A 381 11.86 5.03 -3.38
N GLY A 382 12.93 4.99 -4.16
CA GLY A 382 12.97 4.23 -5.40
C GLY A 382 12.99 2.73 -5.17
N ALA A 383 12.28 1.98 -6.02
CA ALA A 383 12.29 0.52 -6.01
C ALA A 383 13.47 -0.05 -6.80
N GLY A 384 13.92 -1.26 -6.43
CA GLY A 384 15.03 -1.93 -7.10
C GLY A 384 16.42 -1.40 -6.68
N LEU A 385 17.40 -1.68 -7.52
CA LEU A 385 18.82 -1.38 -7.26
C LEU A 385 19.19 0.03 -7.70
N ASN A 386 20.29 0.55 -7.14
CA ASN A 386 20.89 1.83 -7.51
C ASN A 386 19.89 3.01 -7.41
N ALA A 387 19.17 3.12 -6.29
CA ALA A 387 18.13 4.12 -6.07
C ALA A 387 18.31 4.86 -4.73
N TYR A 388 17.77 6.08 -4.66
CA TYR A 388 17.68 6.86 -3.42
C TYR A 388 16.34 6.64 -2.70
N GLY A 389 16.33 6.90 -1.39
CA GLY A 389 15.14 6.85 -0.55
C GLY A 389 15.23 7.80 0.64
N PHE A 390 14.25 7.68 1.53
CA PHE A 390 14.05 8.48 2.71
C PHE A 390 13.52 7.61 3.85
N GLU A 391 14.08 7.76 5.04
CA GLU A 391 13.65 7.14 6.29
C GLU A 391 13.04 8.19 7.22
N PHE A 392 11.90 7.83 7.82
CA PHE A 392 11.26 8.51 8.93
C PHE A 392 11.60 7.76 10.23
N GLY A 393 12.23 8.46 11.18
CA GLY A 393 12.61 7.91 12.48
C GLY A 393 12.21 8.81 13.65
N ASN A 394 12.32 8.27 14.86
CA ASN A 394 11.87 8.92 16.10
C ASN A 394 10.42 9.41 15.98
N LEU A 395 9.51 8.46 15.74
CA LEU A 395 8.11 8.70 15.43
C LEU A 395 7.31 8.98 16.72
N THR A 396 6.82 10.20 16.87
CA THR A 396 5.96 10.60 18.01
C THR A 396 4.54 10.88 17.57
N GLY A 397 3.62 11.05 18.53
CA GLY A 397 2.34 11.69 18.24
C GLY A 397 2.51 13.19 17.96
N LEU A 398 1.38 13.89 17.75
CA LEU A 398 1.35 15.36 17.62
C LEU A 398 1.99 16.02 18.85
N ASN A 399 1.72 15.46 20.03
CA ASN A 399 2.47 15.70 21.24
C ASN A 399 3.69 14.76 21.30
N SER A 400 4.90 15.32 21.47
CA SER A 400 6.15 14.57 21.49
C SER A 400 6.28 13.57 22.64
N ALA A 401 5.48 13.71 23.69
CA ALA A 401 5.43 12.77 24.82
C ALA A 401 4.80 11.42 24.43
N THR A 402 3.89 11.39 23.45
CA THR A 402 3.18 10.16 23.05
C THR A 402 3.86 9.45 21.89
N ARG A 403 3.54 8.16 21.72
CA ARG A 403 3.96 7.37 20.56
C ARG A 403 3.19 7.79 19.32
N GLY A 404 3.85 7.76 18.17
CA GLY A 404 3.14 7.77 16.90
C GLY A 404 2.39 6.45 16.70
N TYR A 405 1.30 6.44 15.93
CA TYR A 405 0.56 5.20 15.69
C TYR A 405 -0.10 5.15 14.31
N PHE A 406 -0.45 3.93 13.93
CA PHE A 406 -1.35 3.63 12.82
C PHE A 406 -2.54 2.84 13.33
N ASP A 407 -3.74 3.20 12.87
CA ASP A 407 -4.98 2.44 13.03
C ASP A 407 -5.66 2.37 11.66
N SER A 408 -5.91 1.18 11.15
CA SER A 408 -6.53 1.01 9.84
C SER A 408 -8.00 1.42 9.80
N GLY A 409 -8.62 1.68 10.96
CA GLY A 409 -10.07 1.70 11.07
C GLY A 409 -10.67 0.34 10.69
N ASN A 410 -11.98 0.27 10.46
CA ASN A 410 -12.57 -0.95 9.93
C ASN A 410 -12.34 -1.04 8.41
N ILE A 411 -11.75 -2.15 7.96
CA ILE A 411 -11.62 -2.48 6.54
C ILE A 411 -12.60 -3.60 6.22
N TYR A 412 -13.33 -3.43 5.12
CA TYR A 412 -14.36 -4.33 4.61
C TYR A 412 -13.93 -4.85 3.25
N LEU A 413 -14.06 -6.16 3.02
CA LEU A 413 -13.76 -6.85 1.77
C LEU A 413 -14.98 -7.67 1.35
N ASN A 414 -15.53 -7.34 0.18
CA ASN A 414 -16.73 -7.94 -0.37
C ASN A 414 -16.64 -8.01 -1.90
N LEU A 415 -17.38 -8.90 -2.52
CA LEU A 415 -17.69 -8.87 -3.94
C LEU A 415 -18.96 -8.04 -4.15
N ALA A 416 -19.12 -7.41 -5.31
CA ALA A 416 -20.29 -6.58 -5.58
C ALA A 416 -20.75 -6.62 -7.03
N ASP A 417 -22.08 -6.49 -7.19
CA ASP A 417 -22.81 -6.25 -8.43
C ASP A 417 -23.61 -4.95 -8.29
N THR A 418 -22.97 -3.82 -8.58
CA THR A 418 -23.56 -2.49 -8.41
C THR A 418 -22.83 -1.43 -9.25
N LYS A 419 -23.51 -0.34 -9.57
CA LYS A 419 -22.93 0.85 -10.21
C LYS A 419 -22.23 1.79 -9.25
N THR A 420 -22.71 1.93 -8.02
CA THR A 420 -22.23 2.98 -7.09
C THR A 420 -21.89 2.44 -5.71
N LEU A 421 -20.95 3.12 -5.06
CA LEU A 421 -20.68 2.95 -3.63
C LEU A 421 -20.85 4.27 -2.89
N LEU A 422 -21.32 4.17 -1.65
CA LEU A 422 -21.52 5.30 -0.74
C LEU A 422 -20.29 5.52 0.14
N MET A 423 -19.83 6.76 0.19
CA MET A 423 -18.84 7.22 1.16
C MET A 423 -19.53 7.83 2.39
N PRO A 424 -18.93 7.73 3.59
CA PRO A 424 -19.38 8.51 4.75
C PRO A 424 -19.39 10.01 4.44
N ASN A 425 -20.45 10.68 4.84
CA ASN A 425 -20.62 12.11 4.60
C ASN A 425 -19.66 12.93 5.48
N ASN A 426 -18.83 13.81 4.89
CA ASN A 426 -17.96 14.71 5.63
C ASN A 426 -18.67 16.05 5.88
N ALA A 427 -19.23 16.19 7.09
CA ALA A 427 -19.96 17.40 7.50
C ALA A 427 -19.06 18.65 7.54
N THR A 428 -17.77 18.51 7.88
CA THR A 428 -16.81 19.63 7.88
C THR A 428 -16.65 20.18 6.47
N LEU A 429 -16.42 19.31 5.48
CA LEU A 429 -16.25 19.71 4.09
C LEU A 429 -17.54 20.32 3.50
N ASN A 430 -18.71 19.81 3.88
CA ASN A 430 -20.00 20.39 3.48
C ASN A 430 -20.25 21.79 4.08
N ALA A 431 -19.69 22.09 5.24
CA ALA A 431 -19.85 23.40 5.88
C ALA A 431 -18.90 24.45 5.29
N ILE A 432 -17.86 24.04 4.56
CA ILE A 432 -16.89 24.97 3.96
C ILE A 432 -17.55 25.72 2.81
N ARG A 433 -17.63 27.05 2.97
CA ARG A 433 -18.10 27.94 1.92
C ARG A 433 -17.12 27.97 0.75
N LEU A 434 -17.67 27.79 -0.45
CA LEU A 434 -17.01 27.97 -1.73
C LEU A 434 -17.91 28.82 -2.62
N GLY A 435 -17.46 30.04 -2.94
CA GLY A 435 -18.29 31.00 -3.63
C GLY A 435 -19.57 31.38 -2.86
N SER A 436 -20.72 31.23 -3.50
CA SER A 436 -22.05 31.40 -2.88
C SER A 436 -22.64 30.09 -2.33
N GLY A 437 -21.94 28.96 -2.47
CA GLY A 437 -22.41 27.64 -2.06
C GLY A 437 -21.45 26.95 -1.10
N THR A 438 -21.53 25.62 -1.06
CA THR A 438 -20.67 24.76 -0.25
C THR A 438 -19.65 24.02 -1.12
N LEU A 439 -18.52 23.66 -0.51
CA LEU A 439 -17.44 22.95 -1.20
C LEU A 439 -17.86 21.55 -1.65
N THR A 440 -18.68 20.86 -0.86
CA THR A 440 -19.32 19.59 -1.21
C THR A 440 -20.78 19.52 -0.77
N THR A 441 -21.51 18.56 -1.33
CA THR A 441 -22.89 18.21 -0.96
C THR A 441 -23.02 16.73 -0.67
N ALA A 442 -24.11 16.28 -0.03
CA ALA A 442 -24.35 14.86 0.25
C ALA A 442 -24.31 13.97 -1.00
N ALA A 443 -24.76 14.50 -2.16
CA ALA A 443 -24.72 13.78 -3.43
C ALA A 443 -23.29 13.52 -3.94
N ASP A 444 -22.31 14.35 -3.53
CA ASP A 444 -20.91 14.15 -3.94
C ASP A 444 -20.34 12.84 -3.36
N TYR A 445 -20.84 12.34 -2.22
CA TYR A 445 -20.32 11.13 -1.55
C TYR A 445 -20.82 9.81 -2.15
N GLN A 446 -21.77 9.85 -3.09
CA GLN A 446 -22.07 8.71 -3.94
C GLN A 446 -21.19 8.77 -5.18
N HIS A 447 -20.44 7.70 -5.44
CA HIS A 447 -19.55 7.63 -6.60
C HIS A 447 -19.81 6.39 -7.43
N ASN A 448 -19.73 6.56 -8.75
CA ASN A 448 -19.79 5.46 -9.69
C ASN A 448 -18.50 4.66 -9.65
N ILE A 449 -18.58 3.33 -9.73
CA ILE A 449 -17.40 2.45 -9.85
C ILE A 449 -17.11 2.07 -11.31
N HIS A 450 -18.11 2.17 -12.19
CA HIS A 450 -17.99 2.00 -13.63
C HIS A 450 -18.96 2.94 -14.38
N ARG A 451 -18.82 3.04 -15.71
CA ARG A 451 -19.66 3.92 -16.55
C ARG A 451 -20.63 3.16 -17.48
N ASP A 452 -20.50 1.83 -17.56
CA ASP A 452 -21.44 1.00 -18.32
C ASP A 452 -22.88 1.24 -17.85
N THR A 453 -23.81 1.36 -18.80
CA THR A 453 -25.24 1.62 -18.53
C THR A 453 -26.12 0.39 -18.73
N VAL A 454 -25.55 -0.72 -19.21
CA VAL A 454 -26.24 -1.96 -19.58
C VAL A 454 -25.96 -3.06 -18.56
N THR A 455 -24.71 -3.26 -18.17
CA THR A 455 -24.33 -4.36 -17.26
C THR A 455 -23.33 -3.89 -16.21
N ASN A 456 -23.56 -4.30 -14.97
CA ASN A 456 -22.61 -4.10 -13.89
C ASN A 456 -21.49 -5.14 -14.03
N PRO A 457 -20.20 -4.74 -14.01
CA PRO A 457 -19.12 -5.69 -13.84
C PRO A 457 -19.14 -6.22 -12.39
N PHE A 458 -18.88 -7.51 -12.23
CA PHE A 458 -18.63 -8.09 -10.91
C PHE A 458 -17.28 -7.60 -10.41
N SER A 459 -17.28 -6.98 -9.24
CA SER A 459 -16.13 -6.25 -8.72
C SER A 459 -15.72 -6.77 -7.34
N LEU A 460 -14.42 -6.65 -7.05
CA LEU A 460 -13.89 -6.76 -5.71
C LEU A 460 -13.89 -5.37 -5.07
N ILE A 461 -14.54 -5.24 -3.91
CA ILE A 461 -14.66 -4.01 -3.15
C ILE A 461 -13.79 -4.06 -1.92
N LEU A 462 -13.06 -2.98 -1.68
CA LEU A 462 -12.39 -2.67 -0.43
C LEU A 462 -12.93 -1.34 0.08
N ALA A 463 -13.40 -1.32 1.33
CA ALA A 463 -13.82 -0.09 1.99
C ALA A 463 -13.09 0.08 3.31
N MET A 464 -12.63 1.30 3.60
CA MET A 464 -11.96 1.69 4.84
C MET A 464 -12.79 2.73 5.57
N ARG A 465 -13.00 2.56 6.87
CA ARG A 465 -13.78 3.47 7.72
C ARG A 465 -12.97 3.93 8.93
N GLY A 466 -12.68 5.22 8.98
CA GLY A 466 -12.02 5.87 10.11
C GLY A 466 -10.57 5.49 10.31
N ALA A 467 -9.79 5.30 9.23
CA ALA A 467 -8.36 5.06 9.34
C ALA A 467 -7.62 6.30 9.85
N GLU A 468 -6.58 6.08 10.66
CA GLU A 468 -5.77 7.12 11.26
C GLU A 468 -4.28 6.75 11.19
N PHE A 469 -3.46 7.71 10.79
CA PHE A 469 -2.01 7.65 10.95
C PHE A 469 -1.61 8.94 11.66
N GLN A 470 -1.23 8.83 12.93
CA GLN A 470 -0.87 9.99 13.75
C GLN A 470 0.57 9.81 14.20
N ALA A 471 1.49 9.94 13.25
CA ALA A 471 2.92 9.87 13.50
C ALA A 471 3.66 11.06 12.88
N PHE A 472 4.56 11.63 13.68
CA PHE A 472 5.33 12.83 13.39
C PHE A 472 6.80 12.45 13.48
N SER A 473 7.47 12.39 12.32
CA SER A 473 8.91 12.12 12.30
C SER A 473 9.66 13.34 12.79
N ARG A 474 10.53 13.14 13.78
CA ARG A 474 11.46 14.17 14.27
C ARG A 474 12.88 13.99 13.71
N ARG A 475 13.11 12.87 13.01
CA ARG A 475 14.36 12.56 12.31
C ARG A 475 14.07 12.03 10.91
N GLY A 476 14.36 12.85 9.90
CA GLY A 476 14.38 12.48 8.49
C GLY A 476 15.80 12.12 8.04
N ARG A 477 15.96 11.07 7.25
CA ARG A 477 17.26 10.61 6.77
C ARG A 477 17.17 10.16 5.32
N PHE A 478 18.10 10.59 4.46
CA PHE A 478 18.18 10.06 3.10
C PHE A 478 18.90 8.71 3.10
N THR A 479 18.41 7.79 2.26
CA THR A 479 18.89 6.41 2.18
C THR A 479 19.22 6.02 0.74
N THR A 480 19.92 4.90 0.59
CA THR A 480 20.37 4.32 -0.68
C THR A 480 20.06 2.83 -0.67
N SER A 481 19.52 2.33 -1.79
CA SER A 481 19.39 0.89 -2.04
C SER A 481 20.74 0.26 -2.41
N ALA A 482 20.75 -1.06 -2.60
CA ALA A 482 21.95 -1.79 -3.00
C ALA A 482 22.54 -1.29 -4.34
N ASN A 483 23.85 -1.48 -4.52
CA ASN A 483 24.66 -1.19 -5.70
C ASN A 483 24.74 0.30 -6.08
N VAL A 484 24.56 1.21 -5.12
CA VAL A 484 24.86 2.63 -5.33
C VAL A 484 26.38 2.87 -5.29
N ALA A 485 26.93 3.36 -6.40
CA ALA A 485 28.35 3.69 -6.52
C ALA A 485 28.81 4.68 -5.43
N ALA A 486 30.06 4.57 -4.95
CA ALA A 486 30.60 5.41 -3.88
C ALA A 486 30.47 6.92 -4.17
N ALA A 487 30.67 7.33 -5.43
CA ALA A 487 30.51 8.71 -5.87
C ALA A 487 29.07 9.25 -5.74
N ASN A 488 28.06 8.38 -5.59
CA ASN A 488 26.65 8.71 -5.43
C ASN A 488 26.16 8.54 -3.98
N GLN A 489 26.98 8.02 -3.07
CA GLN A 489 26.62 7.93 -1.66
C GLN A 489 26.61 9.33 -1.01
N PHE A 490 25.76 9.50 0.01
CA PHE A 490 25.66 10.74 0.78
C PHE A 490 26.89 10.91 1.69
N ALA A 491 27.29 12.16 1.91
CA ALA A 491 28.45 12.50 2.74
C ALA A 491 28.21 12.24 4.24
N ASP A 492 26.95 12.28 4.69
CA ASP A 492 26.52 11.97 6.05
C ASP A 492 25.47 10.86 6.00
N ASN A 493 25.52 9.96 6.98
CA ASN A 493 24.54 8.91 7.15
C ASN A 493 23.22 9.44 7.76
N GLY A 494 23.17 10.65 8.33
CA GLY A 494 21.93 11.31 8.77
C GLY A 494 21.27 10.73 10.02
N VAL A 495 21.94 9.85 10.78
CA VAL A 495 21.38 9.23 12.01
C VAL A 495 21.16 10.23 13.15
N ASN A 496 21.84 11.37 13.09
CA ASN A 496 21.76 12.45 14.07
C ASN A 496 20.98 13.67 13.55
N ASN A 497 20.20 13.50 12.48
CA ASN A 497 19.42 14.61 11.92
C ASN A 497 18.40 15.16 12.92
N GLN A 498 18.29 16.49 12.95
CA GLN A 498 17.47 17.25 13.88
C GLN A 498 16.26 17.91 13.19
N TRP A 499 15.75 17.28 12.15
CA TRP A 499 14.58 17.72 11.40
C TRP A 499 13.84 16.49 10.90
N GLY A 500 12.55 16.60 10.61
CA GLY A 500 11.77 15.49 10.08
C GLY A 500 10.54 15.93 9.29
N LEU A 501 9.83 14.96 8.73
CA LEU A 501 8.64 15.16 7.93
C LEU A 501 7.45 14.45 8.58
N ALA A 502 6.32 15.13 8.74
CA ALA A 502 5.09 14.53 9.23
C ALA A 502 4.02 14.53 8.14
N LEU A 503 3.41 13.37 7.95
CA LEU A 503 2.32 13.13 6.99
C LEU A 503 1.12 12.47 7.70
N PRO A 504 0.63 13.00 8.83
CA PRO A 504 -0.50 12.41 9.54
C PRO A 504 -1.78 12.52 8.72
N PHE A 505 -2.67 11.54 8.87
CA PHE A 505 -4.05 11.61 8.40
C PHE A 505 -5.03 11.17 9.50
N TYR A 506 -6.18 11.82 9.52
CA TYR A 506 -7.25 11.60 10.48
C TYR A 506 -8.57 11.32 9.78
N ASN A 507 -9.31 10.35 10.31
CA ASN A 507 -10.62 9.93 9.82
C ASN A 507 -10.61 9.68 8.29
N LEU A 508 -9.60 8.97 7.80
CA LEU A 508 -9.52 8.59 6.41
C LEU A 508 -10.57 7.52 6.13
N ASN A 509 -11.46 7.84 5.22
CA ASN A 509 -12.45 6.92 4.68
C ASN A 509 -12.09 6.68 3.21
N ALA A 510 -12.25 5.44 2.76
CA ALA A 510 -12.00 5.10 1.37
C ALA A 510 -12.94 4.01 0.87
N ASN A 511 -13.23 4.04 -0.42
CA ASN A 511 -13.86 2.97 -1.18
C ASN A 511 -13.01 2.73 -2.43
N ALA A 512 -12.71 1.48 -2.71
CA ALA A 512 -12.05 1.04 -3.92
C ALA A 512 -12.82 -0.14 -4.49
N ALA A 513 -13.08 -0.12 -5.79
CA ALA A 513 -13.68 -1.20 -6.56
C ALA A 513 -12.74 -1.56 -7.70
N VAL A 514 -12.49 -2.84 -7.93
CA VAL A 514 -11.65 -3.31 -9.03
C VAL A 514 -12.32 -4.48 -9.75
N TYR A 515 -12.28 -4.46 -11.08
CA TYR A 515 -12.83 -5.50 -11.94
C TYR A 515 -12.00 -5.63 -13.23
N GLY A 516 -12.09 -6.77 -13.93
CA GLY A 516 -11.41 -6.94 -15.21
C GLY A 516 -12.16 -6.23 -16.33
N VAL A 517 -11.45 -5.61 -17.27
CA VAL A 517 -12.05 -4.99 -18.47
C VAL A 517 -11.20 -5.23 -19.70
N ASP A 518 -11.85 -5.57 -20.82
CA ASP A 518 -11.22 -5.60 -22.14
C ASP A 518 -11.47 -4.26 -22.84
N ALA A 519 -10.53 -3.33 -22.69
CA ALA A 519 -10.62 -2.00 -23.26
C ALA A 519 -10.32 -2.03 -24.77
N SER A 520 -11.01 -1.20 -25.55
CA SER A 520 -10.67 -1.00 -26.97
C SER A 520 -9.25 -0.45 -27.09
N ALA A 521 -8.43 -1.00 -28.00
CA ALA A 521 -7.03 -0.62 -28.14
C ALA A 521 -6.83 0.86 -28.53
N ASN A 522 -7.80 1.45 -29.23
CA ASN A 522 -7.81 2.87 -29.60
C ASN A 522 -8.31 3.80 -28.47
N GLY A 523 -8.79 3.24 -27.37
CA GLY A 523 -9.11 3.94 -26.12
C GLY A 523 -8.08 3.70 -25.01
N ALA A 524 -7.22 2.69 -25.17
CA ALA A 524 -6.08 2.42 -24.30
C ALA A 524 -4.87 3.28 -24.72
N TYR A 525 -4.16 3.82 -23.73
CA TYR A 525 -3.06 4.77 -23.95
C TYR A 525 -1.91 4.63 -22.95
N TYR A 526 -0.78 5.23 -23.30
CA TYR A 526 0.36 5.55 -22.43
C TYR A 526 0.99 6.89 -22.85
N TYR A 527 1.61 7.62 -21.91
CA TYR A 527 2.30 8.87 -22.20
C TYR A 527 3.80 8.69 -22.38
N THR A 528 4.35 9.47 -23.29
CA THR A 528 5.80 9.73 -23.44
C THR A 528 6.02 11.24 -23.38
N LYS A 529 7.27 11.70 -23.56
CA LYS A 529 7.59 13.14 -23.63
C LYS A 529 8.33 13.47 -24.91
N ASP A 530 8.08 14.65 -25.48
CA ASP A 530 8.85 15.19 -26.59
C ASP A 530 10.24 15.69 -26.14
N ALA A 531 11.06 16.19 -27.08
CA ALA A 531 12.37 16.75 -26.80
C ALA A 531 12.35 17.95 -25.81
N ASN A 532 11.22 18.64 -25.71
CA ASN A 532 11.02 19.79 -24.80
C ASN A 532 10.36 19.37 -23.48
N GLY A 533 10.09 18.08 -23.27
CA GLY A 533 9.43 17.55 -22.08
C GLY A 533 7.89 17.63 -22.10
N LYS A 534 7.26 18.00 -23.22
CA LYS A 534 5.79 18.02 -23.35
C LYS A 534 5.25 16.59 -23.38
N PRO A 535 4.22 16.26 -22.59
CA PRO A 535 3.56 14.97 -22.69
C PRO A 535 2.97 14.72 -24.09
N ILE A 536 3.18 13.51 -24.61
CA ILE A 536 2.58 12.97 -25.83
C ILE A 536 1.78 11.73 -25.44
N GLN A 537 0.48 11.74 -25.70
CA GLN A 537 -0.38 10.56 -25.55
C GLN A 537 -0.21 9.64 -26.77
N ASN A 538 0.09 8.36 -26.51
CA ASN A 538 0.16 7.32 -27.54
C ASN A 538 -0.96 6.31 -27.31
N LEU A 539 -1.63 5.91 -28.38
CA LEU A 539 -2.57 4.80 -28.36
C LEU A 539 -1.82 3.46 -28.41
N VAL A 540 -2.40 2.42 -27.79
CA VAL A 540 -1.79 1.08 -27.78
C VAL A 540 -1.80 0.46 -29.18
N ALA A 541 -2.94 0.49 -29.86
CA ALA A 541 -3.10 0.09 -31.26
C ALA A 541 -4.34 0.75 -31.89
N THR A 542 -4.52 0.62 -33.20
CA THR A 542 -5.67 1.17 -33.94
C THR A 542 -6.92 0.28 -33.86
N SER A 543 -6.76 -1.00 -33.57
CA SER A 543 -7.85 -1.99 -33.42
C SER A 543 -7.46 -3.10 -32.43
N GLY A 544 -8.45 -3.90 -32.00
CA GLY A 544 -8.28 -4.98 -31.01
C GLY A 544 -8.66 -4.59 -29.59
N THR A 545 -8.42 -5.50 -28.64
CA THR A 545 -8.70 -5.30 -27.20
C THR A 545 -7.43 -5.42 -26.38
N THR A 546 -7.35 -4.65 -25.30
CA THR A 546 -6.27 -4.67 -24.32
C THR A 546 -6.86 -4.94 -22.95
N SER A 547 -6.34 -5.96 -22.26
CA SER A 547 -6.79 -6.28 -20.91
C SER A 547 -6.28 -5.23 -19.93
N ARG A 548 -7.20 -4.59 -19.22
CA ARG A 548 -6.94 -3.60 -18.18
C ARG A 548 -7.72 -3.95 -16.92
N LEU A 549 -7.40 -3.24 -15.83
CA LEU A 549 -8.27 -3.21 -14.66
C LEU A 549 -9.22 -2.03 -14.79
N GLY A 550 -10.52 -2.27 -14.70
CA GLY A 550 -11.49 -1.23 -14.40
C GLY A 550 -11.48 -0.94 -12.91
N PHE A 551 -11.63 0.33 -12.52
CA PHE A 551 -11.65 0.70 -11.11
C PHE A 551 -12.54 1.90 -10.81
N GLY A 552 -13.05 1.94 -9.58
CA GLY A 552 -13.65 3.11 -8.95
C GLY A 552 -12.95 3.40 -7.64
N ILE A 553 -12.67 4.68 -7.36
CA ILE A 553 -12.07 5.09 -6.10
C ILE A 553 -12.79 6.32 -5.54
N ALA A 554 -12.99 6.33 -4.23
CA ALA A 554 -13.28 7.53 -3.49
C ALA A 554 -12.50 7.52 -2.17
N VAL A 555 -11.92 8.65 -1.79
CA VAL A 555 -11.14 8.83 -0.56
C VAL A 555 -11.48 10.17 0.05
N GLY A 556 -11.60 10.24 1.36
CA GLY A 556 -11.73 11.51 2.07
C GLY A 556 -11.09 11.46 3.45
N THR A 557 -10.67 12.63 3.91
CA THR A 557 -10.06 12.85 5.23
C THR A 557 -10.72 14.03 5.93
N THR A 558 -10.61 14.07 7.25
CA THR A 558 -11.00 15.24 8.04
C THR A 558 -9.74 15.98 8.50
N GLY A 559 -9.77 17.31 8.44
CA GLY A 559 -8.61 18.15 8.71
C GLY A 559 -8.11 18.05 10.15
N ARG A 560 -9.03 18.02 11.12
CA ARG A 560 -8.72 17.86 12.55
C ARG A 560 -9.89 17.26 13.34
N ASP A 561 -9.59 16.69 14.50
CA ASP A 561 -10.60 16.34 15.49
C ASP A 561 -11.11 17.58 16.27
N ALA A 562 -12.22 17.43 16.97
CA ALA A 562 -12.81 18.53 17.76
C ALA A 562 -11.88 19.04 18.88
N GLY A 563 -11.00 18.18 19.41
CA GLY A 563 -10.03 18.54 20.46
C GLY A 563 -8.72 19.14 19.94
N GLY A 564 -8.47 19.16 18.63
CA GLY A 564 -7.21 19.62 18.05
C GLY A 564 -6.01 18.72 18.36
N THR A 565 -6.25 17.47 18.76
CA THR A 565 -5.22 16.49 19.14
C THR A 565 -4.80 15.58 18.00
N LYS A 566 -5.59 15.53 16.92
CA LYS A 566 -5.35 14.75 15.70
C LYS A 566 -5.55 15.63 14.49
N THR A 567 -4.83 15.33 13.42
CA THR A 567 -4.87 16.14 12.20
C THR A 567 -4.56 15.35 10.95
N THR A 568 -5.06 15.85 9.81
CA THR A 568 -4.52 15.55 8.49
C THR A 568 -3.63 16.71 8.06
N SER A 569 -2.33 16.48 7.88
CA SER A 569 -1.34 17.54 7.63
C SER A 569 -0.13 17.03 6.83
N ILE A 570 0.60 17.95 6.20
CA ILE A 570 1.92 17.73 5.57
C ILE A 570 2.87 18.80 6.12
N LEU A 571 3.76 18.41 7.02
CA LEU A 571 4.58 19.33 7.80
C LEU A 571 6.07 18.98 7.69
N LEU A 572 6.91 20.00 7.53
CA LEU A 572 8.33 19.95 7.86
C LEU A 572 8.50 20.37 9.32
N ILE A 573 9.24 19.58 10.10
CA ILE A 573 9.40 19.76 11.55
C ILE A 573 10.87 20.01 11.90
N ASP A 574 11.10 20.98 12.76
CA ASP A 574 12.36 21.17 13.48
C ASP A 574 12.40 20.24 14.71
N GLY A 575 13.25 19.22 14.63
CA GLY A 575 13.50 18.24 15.68
C GLY A 575 14.67 18.62 16.60
N SER A 576 15.23 19.82 16.49
CA SER A 576 16.41 20.23 17.26
C SER A 576 16.15 20.27 18.78
N PRO A 577 17.08 19.81 19.63
CA PRO A 577 16.95 19.85 21.08
C PRO A 577 16.70 21.27 21.60
N ASN A 578 15.64 21.45 22.38
CA ASN A 578 15.36 22.69 23.08
C ASN A 578 15.93 22.61 24.51
N ALA A 579 16.94 23.44 24.80
CA ALA A 579 17.54 23.55 26.13
C ALA A 579 16.52 23.92 27.22
N ASN A 580 15.49 24.70 26.87
CA ASN A 580 14.42 25.05 27.80
C ASN A 580 13.46 23.88 28.06
N ASN A 581 13.56 22.77 27.31
CA ASN A 581 12.68 21.61 27.42
C ASN A 581 13.43 20.31 27.75
N ALA A 582 14.49 20.39 28.56
CA ALA A 582 15.33 19.23 28.92
C ALA A 582 15.88 18.47 27.70
N GLY A 583 16.14 19.17 26.60
CA GLY A 583 16.65 18.59 25.36
C GLY A 583 15.60 17.92 24.47
N ASN A 584 14.31 17.95 24.85
CA ASN A 584 13.23 17.52 23.95
C ASN A 584 13.17 18.42 22.69
N PRO A 585 12.60 17.93 21.57
CA PRO A 585 12.50 18.69 20.32
C PRO A 585 11.85 20.07 20.47
N THR A 586 12.30 21.03 19.65
CA THR A 586 11.79 22.41 19.61
C THR A 586 10.40 22.48 18.99
N ASP A 587 10.10 21.61 18.01
CA ASP A 587 8.77 21.43 17.45
C ASP A 587 8.22 22.66 16.72
N TYR A 588 9.10 23.40 16.04
CA TYR A 588 8.66 24.29 14.98
C TYR A 588 8.20 23.50 13.76
N TYR A 589 7.26 24.06 13.01
CA TYR A 589 6.82 23.47 11.76
C TYR A 589 6.50 24.52 10.70
N MET A 590 6.52 24.08 9.44
CA MET A 590 5.94 24.78 8.30
C MET A 590 5.27 23.76 7.38
N GLY A 591 4.11 24.08 6.82
CA GLY A 591 3.48 23.23 5.82
C GLY A 591 1.98 23.44 5.66
N LEU A 592 1.32 22.41 5.14
CA LEU A 592 -0.13 22.32 5.01
C LEU A 592 -0.69 21.66 6.26
N ARG A 593 -1.65 22.30 6.92
CA ARG A 593 -2.36 21.69 8.04
C ARG A 593 -3.86 21.71 7.84
N ASN A 594 -4.56 20.91 8.65
CA ASN A 594 -6.01 20.81 8.64
C ASN A 594 -6.56 20.52 7.24
N ILE A 595 -6.00 19.50 6.57
CA ILE A 595 -6.39 19.11 5.21
C ILE A 595 -7.70 18.32 5.27
N ASP A 596 -8.81 19.01 5.01
CA ASP A 596 -10.10 18.41 4.70
C ASP A 596 -10.15 18.13 3.20
N MET A 597 -10.29 16.85 2.81
CA MET A 597 -10.22 16.45 1.41
C MET A 597 -11.29 15.41 1.09
N PHE A 598 -11.79 15.46 -0.14
CA PHE A 598 -12.58 14.42 -0.77
C PHE A 598 -12.17 14.30 -2.25
N LEU A 599 -11.84 13.09 -2.67
CA LEU A 599 -11.51 12.74 -4.05
C LEU A 599 -12.42 11.58 -4.47
N LYS A 600 -12.99 11.63 -5.67
CA LYS A 600 -13.61 10.46 -6.31
C LYS A 600 -13.33 10.42 -7.81
N GLY A 601 -13.39 9.24 -8.39
CA GLY A 601 -13.34 9.04 -9.83
C GLY A 601 -13.37 7.56 -10.20
N ASN A 602 -13.63 7.26 -11.46
CA ASN A 602 -13.59 5.90 -11.98
C ASN A 602 -12.94 5.83 -13.36
N GLY A 603 -12.44 4.66 -13.75
CA GLY A 603 -11.89 4.45 -15.07
C GLY A 603 -11.07 3.19 -15.18
N THR A 604 -9.87 3.27 -15.75
CA THR A 604 -9.04 2.07 -16.04
C THR A 604 -7.58 2.25 -15.68
N ILE A 605 -6.93 1.15 -15.30
CA ILE A 605 -5.49 1.03 -15.05
C ILE A 605 -4.91 0.03 -16.04
N GLY A 606 -3.87 0.44 -16.75
CA GLY A 606 -3.10 -0.38 -17.69
C GLY A 606 -1.59 -0.31 -17.40
N LEU A 607 -0.85 -1.30 -17.91
CA LEU A 607 0.59 -1.47 -17.69
C LEU A 607 1.43 -1.26 -18.97
N GLU A 608 0.82 -0.72 -20.02
CA GLU A 608 1.43 -0.63 -21.34
C GLU A 608 2.67 0.26 -21.35
N ASN A 609 3.68 -0.16 -22.14
CA ASN A 609 4.97 0.53 -22.25
C ASN A 609 5.73 0.63 -20.91
N GLY A 610 5.46 -0.26 -19.95
CA GLY A 610 6.20 -0.32 -18.68
C GLY A 610 5.90 0.89 -17.80
N SER A 611 4.73 1.50 -17.99
CA SER A 611 4.23 2.65 -17.25
C SER A 611 2.89 2.28 -16.61
N LEU A 612 2.58 2.89 -15.46
CA LEU A 612 1.27 2.74 -14.85
C LEU A 612 0.33 3.78 -15.46
N ASN A 613 -0.54 3.36 -16.37
CA ASN A 613 -1.44 4.22 -17.13
C ASN A 613 -2.81 4.28 -16.45
N ILE A 614 -3.22 5.45 -15.99
CA ILE A 614 -4.43 5.64 -15.20
C ILE A 614 -5.35 6.64 -15.90
N GLY A 615 -6.56 6.19 -16.22
CA GLY A 615 -7.67 7.05 -16.63
C GLY A 615 -8.67 7.21 -15.50
N LEU A 616 -8.93 8.45 -15.11
CA LEU A 616 -9.95 8.87 -14.16
C LEU A 616 -10.95 9.76 -14.89
N LYS A 617 -12.19 9.30 -14.99
CA LYS A 617 -13.31 9.98 -15.63
C LYS A 617 -14.27 10.51 -14.58
N ASP A 618 -14.94 11.62 -14.91
CA ASP A 618 -15.88 12.30 -14.02
C ASP A 618 -15.29 12.48 -12.59
N MET A 619 -14.00 12.79 -12.52
CA MET A 619 -13.29 12.98 -11.25
C MET A 619 -13.84 14.20 -10.55
N LEU A 620 -13.86 14.16 -9.21
CA LEU A 620 -14.07 15.32 -8.37
C LEU A 620 -13.00 15.32 -7.26
N LEU A 621 -12.25 16.41 -7.15
CA LEU A 621 -11.37 16.74 -6.05
C LEU A 621 -11.91 17.98 -5.34
N ALA A 622 -12.25 17.83 -4.06
CA ALA A 622 -12.62 18.92 -3.17
C ALA A 622 -11.61 18.96 -2.01
N LEU A 623 -11.02 20.12 -1.74
CA LEU A 623 -9.98 20.28 -0.72
C LEU A 623 -10.09 21.64 -0.04
N SER A 624 -9.86 21.66 1.27
CA SER A 624 -9.69 22.86 2.09
C SER A 624 -8.53 22.63 3.04
N THR A 625 -7.60 23.59 3.12
CA THR A 625 -6.42 23.50 3.99
C THR A 625 -5.89 24.88 4.35
N GLU A 626 -5.01 24.92 5.35
CA GLU A 626 -4.30 26.10 5.81
C GLU A 626 -2.80 25.94 5.53
N ILE A 627 -2.17 26.97 4.96
CA ILE A 627 -0.71 27.07 4.89
C ILE A 627 -0.25 27.82 6.13
N ALA A 628 0.56 27.18 6.96
CA ALA A 628 0.91 27.65 8.30
C ALA A 628 2.38 27.43 8.65
N ALA A 629 2.92 28.27 9.52
CA ALA A 629 4.25 28.14 10.10
C ALA A 629 4.25 28.62 11.55
N GLY A 630 4.68 27.77 12.48
CA GLY A 630 4.56 28.03 13.91
C GLY A 630 5.08 26.90 14.79
N TYR A 631 4.56 26.80 16.01
CA TYR A 631 4.90 25.73 16.96
C TYR A 631 3.83 24.64 16.96
N LEU A 632 4.23 23.36 17.00
CA LEU A 632 3.28 22.27 17.19
C LEU A 632 2.56 22.40 18.54
N PRO A 633 1.34 21.85 18.66
CA PRO A 633 0.58 21.96 19.90
C PRO A 633 1.31 21.37 21.11
N GLY A 634 1.35 22.13 22.21
CA GLY A 634 2.05 21.75 23.44
C GLY A 634 3.59 21.87 23.39
N ALA A 635 4.18 22.30 22.27
CA ALA A 635 5.61 22.53 22.17
C ALA A 635 6.07 23.63 23.14
N LYS A 636 7.22 23.45 23.78
CA LYS A 636 7.82 24.46 24.66
C LYS A 636 8.61 25.47 23.82
N TYR A 637 8.38 26.76 24.06
CA TYR A 637 9.03 27.82 23.28
C TYR A 637 10.55 27.85 23.53
N LYS A 638 11.30 28.23 22.49
CA LYS A 638 12.76 28.43 22.59
C LYS A 638 13.08 29.68 23.39
N THR A 639 12.22 30.70 23.33
CA THR A 639 12.28 31.89 24.18
C THR A 639 10.92 32.05 24.83
N CYS A 640 10.86 31.99 26.18
CA CYS A 640 9.60 32.17 26.88
C CYS A 640 9.10 33.62 26.71
N PRO A 641 7.81 33.83 26.45
CA PRO A 641 7.24 35.17 26.47
C PRO A 641 7.37 35.77 27.89
N ALA A 642 7.52 37.10 27.96
CA ALA A 642 7.66 37.81 29.25
C ALA A 642 6.40 37.66 30.14
N THR A 643 5.25 37.42 29.53
CA THR A 643 3.95 37.17 30.19
C THR A 643 3.23 36.02 29.49
N GLY A 644 2.75 35.03 30.26
CA GLY A 644 1.98 33.87 29.73
C GLY A 644 2.70 32.53 29.88
N SER A 645 2.10 31.47 29.32
CA SER A 645 2.71 30.13 29.32
C SER A 645 3.92 30.08 28.38
N CYS A 646 4.98 29.37 28.77
CA CYS A 646 6.13 29.09 27.90
C CYS A 646 5.89 27.91 26.94
N THR A 647 4.62 27.60 26.64
CA THR A 647 4.23 26.50 25.75
C THR A 647 3.18 26.96 24.76
N SER A 648 3.27 26.44 23.54
CA SER A 648 2.21 26.52 22.53
C SER A 648 0.91 25.93 23.07
N PRO A 649 -0.26 26.53 22.81
CA PRO A 649 -1.54 25.95 23.21
C PRO A 649 -1.73 24.52 22.69
N ILE A 650 -2.39 23.66 23.46
CA ILE A 650 -2.67 22.26 23.06
C ILE A 650 -3.66 22.21 21.88
N ASP A 651 -4.45 23.27 21.71
CA ASP A 651 -5.41 23.47 20.62
C ASP A 651 -4.88 24.41 19.54
N ASN A 652 -3.55 24.58 19.40
CA ASN A 652 -2.97 25.57 18.47
C ASN A 652 -3.47 25.40 17.03
N PHE A 653 -3.73 24.17 16.59
CA PHE A 653 -4.26 23.89 15.25
C PHE A 653 -5.72 24.31 15.07
N ALA A 654 -6.43 24.69 16.13
CA ALA A 654 -7.77 25.29 16.07
C ALA A 654 -7.74 26.84 16.00
N LYS A 655 -6.56 27.46 16.09
CA LYS A 655 -6.36 28.91 16.12
C LYS A 655 -5.70 29.39 14.83
N ASN A 656 -5.91 30.65 14.46
CA ASN A 656 -5.40 31.21 13.21
C ASN A 656 -4.06 31.97 13.37
N ASN A 657 -3.46 31.94 14.56
CA ASN A 657 -2.31 32.80 14.92
C ASN A 657 -1.03 32.50 14.11
N ASP A 658 -0.93 31.32 13.54
CA ASP A 658 0.22 30.80 12.78
C ASP A 658 -0.14 30.44 11.33
N VAL A 659 -1.35 30.80 10.88
CA VAL A 659 -1.81 30.59 9.50
C VAL A 659 -1.38 31.78 8.66
N LEU A 660 -0.76 31.50 7.52
CA LEU A 660 -0.39 32.50 6.53
C LEU A 660 -1.58 32.80 5.59
N PHE A 661 -2.23 31.77 5.08
CA PHE A 661 -3.47 31.87 4.30
C PHE A 661 -4.18 30.51 4.18
N GLY A 662 -5.48 30.55 3.85
CA GLY A 662 -6.27 29.37 3.54
C GLY A 662 -6.35 29.11 2.03
N LEU A 663 -6.45 27.83 1.66
CA LEU A 663 -6.61 27.38 0.28
C LEU A 663 -7.84 26.47 0.19
N LYS A 664 -8.75 26.78 -0.74
CA LYS A 664 -9.92 25.96 -1.06
C LYS A 664 -9.94 25.63 -2.55
N LEU A 665 -10.30 24.41 -2.88
CA LEU A 665 -10.24 23.90 -4.24
C LEU A 665 -11.40 22.94 -4.50
N ARG A 666 -12.13 23.16 -5.59
CA ARG A 666 -13.04 22.16 -6.18
C ARG A 666 -12.67 22.03 -7.65
N LEU A 667 -12.22 20.86 -8.08
CA LEU A 667 -11.89 20.58 -9.47
C LEU A 667 -12.59 19.29 -9.89
N GLY A 668 -13.26 19.33 -11.03
CA GLY A 668 -13.85 18.16 -11.66
C GLY A 668 -13.59 18.11 -13.16
N GLY A 669 -13.50 16.89 -13.67
CA GLY A 669 -13.18 16.64 -15.08
C GLY A 669 -12.54 15.27 -15.31
N ASP A 670 -11.96 15.12 -16.50
CA ASP A 670 -11.31 13.89 -16.94
C ASP A 670 -9.78 14.03 -16.84
N LEU A 671 -9.14 13.10 -16.13
CA LEU A 671 -7.69 13.01 -15.96
C LEU A 671 -7.17 11.73 -16.60
N ASN A 672 -6.17 11.88 -17.46
CA ASN A 672 -5.43 10.77 -18.03
C ASN A 672 -3.96 10.96 -17.66
N LEU A 673 -3.30 9.94 -17.10
CA LEU A 673 -1.90 10.03 -16.74
C LEU A 673 -1.16 8.71 -16.93
N SER A 674 0.16 8.80 -17.04
CA SER A 674 1.11 7.70 -16.88
C SER A 674 2.09 8.05 -15.78
N ILE A 675 2.30 7.11 -14.87
CA ILE A 675 3.42 7.16 -13.94
C ILE A 675 4.57 6.34 -14.54
N VAL A 676 5.67 7.02 -14.84
CA VAL A 676 6.82 6.46 -15.54
C VAL A 676 7.94 6.13 -14.54
N PRO A 677 8.42 4.88 -14.48
CA PRO A 677 9.43 4.45 -13.52
C PRO A 677 10.83 4.94 -13.93
N ASN A 678 11.36 5.96 -13.24
CA ASN A 678 12.72 6.48 -13.43
C ASN A 678 13.50 6.53 -12.10
N SER A 679 13.25 5.57 -11.20
CA SER A 679 13.75 5.64 -9.82
C SER A 679 15.25 5.36 -9.65
N SER A 680 15.87 4.63 -10.58
CA SER A 680 17.32 4.40 -10.59
C SER A 680 18.08 5.70 -10.82
N ILE A 681 19.26 5.84 -10.21
CA ILE A 681 20.16 6.99 -10.39
C ILE A 681 20.58 7.14 -11.85
N ALA A 682 20.73 6.03 -12.57
CA ALA A 682 21.05 6.05 -14.01
C ALA A 682 19.90 6.62 -14.86
N ASP A 683 18.66 6.52 -14.37
CA ASP A 683 17.45 6.98 -15.04
C ASP A 683 16.99 8.37 -14.53
N GLY A 684 17.72 8.98 -13.58
CA GLY A 684 17.48 10.33 -13.06
C GLY A 684 16.84 10.39 -11.67
N SER A 685 16.61 9.26 -11.00
CA SER A 685 16.03 9.17 -9.64
C SER A 685 14.76 10.01 -9.44
N ALA A 686 13.83 9.86 -10.37
CA ALA A 686 12.59 10.60 -10.38
C ALA A 686 11.36 9.68 -10.44
N LEU A 687 10.32 10.04 -9.70
CA LEU A 687 8.96 9.59 -9.99
C LEU A 687 8.34 10.60 -10.95
N THR A 688 8.18 10.23 -12.21
CA THR A 688 7.63 11.12 -13.25
C THR A 688 6.17 10.80 -13.52
N VAL A 689 5.32 11.83 -13.47
CA VAL A 689 3.90 11.76 -13.84
C VAL A 689 3.70 12.63 -15.07
N LEU A 690 3.25 12.01 -16.15
CA LEU A 690 2.90 12.66 -17.41
C LEU A 690 1.40 12.52 -17.62
N GLY A 691 0.71 13.56 -18.08
CA GLY A 691 -0.71 13.41 -18.35
C GLY A 691 -1.39 14.66 -18.88
N ASP A 692 -2.71 14.57 -19.02
CA ASP A 692 -3.59 15.69 -19.27
C ASP A 692 -4.84 15.66 -18.39
N PHE A 693 -5.35 16.85 -18.12
CA PHE A 693 -6.57 17.11 -17.38
C PHE A 693 -7.49 17.98 -18.22
N THR A 694 -8.70 17.49 -18.46
CA THR A 694 -9.73 18.17 -19.24
C THR A 694 -10.88 18.56 -18.33
N MET A 695 -11.08 19.86 -18.17
CA MET A 695 -12.23 20.46 -17.51
C MET A 695 -13.25 20.84 -18.59
N PRO A 696 -14.42 20.15 -18.68
CA PRO A 696 -15.39 20.39 -19.74
C PRO A 696 -15.82 21.85 -19.84
N ALA A 697 -16.11 22.35 -21.04
CA ALA A 697 -16.64 23.71 -21.23
C ALA A 697 -17.99 23.94 -20.52
N THR A 698 -18.72 22.85 -20.26
CA THR A 698 -19.98 22.85 -19.49
C THR A 698 -19.76 22.70 -17.98
N ALA A 699 -18.53 22.53 -17.51
CA ALA A 699 -18.25 22.35 -16.09
C ALA A 699 -18.59 23.63 -15.33
N THR A 700 -19.40 23.48 -14.28
CA THR A 700 -19.73 24.55 -13.33
C THR A 700 -19.17 24.19 -11.96
N GLY A 701 -18.69 25.19 -11.22
CA GLY A 701 -18.19 24.99 -9.87
C GLY A 701 -16.75 24.50 -9.75
N ASN A 702 -15.99 24.41 -10.85
CA ASN A 702 -14.54 24.29 -10.79
C ASN A 702 -13.96 25.61 -10.28
N THR A 703 -13.41 25.62 -9.07
CA THR A 703 -13.01 26.84 -8.36
C THR A 703 -11.73 26.64 -7.57
N VAL A 704 -10.88 27.68 -7.54
CA VAL A 704 -9.78 27.83 -6.57
C VAL A 704 -9.96 29.13 -5.80
N GLN A 705 -9.88 29.09 -4.46
CA GLN A 705 -9.93 30.28 -3.62
C GLN A 705 -8.76 30.35 -2.66
N ILE A 706 -8.24 31.57 -2.46
CA ILE A 706 -7.24 31.91 -1.43
C ILE A 706 -7.92 32.83 -0.44
N SER A 707 -7.89 32.47 0.84
CA SER A 707 -8.57 33.23 1.90
C SER A 707 -7.61 33.79 2.94
N ASP A 708 -7.92 34.99 3.42
CA ASP A 708 -7.28 35.62 4.57
C ASP A 708 -7.63 34.85 5.86
N PRO A 709 -6.65 34.50 6.70
CA PRO A 709 -6.89 33.73 7.91
C PRO A 709 -7.49 34.54 9.07
N ILE A 710 -7.42 35.88 9.03
CA ILE A 710 -7.89 36.77 10.10
C ILE A 710 -9.39 36.99 9.97
N ASP A 711 -9.86 37.39 8.79
CA ASP A 711 -11.26 37.74 8.57
C ASP A 711 -12.02 36.73 7.70
N GLY A 712 -11.34 35.90 6.90
CA GLY A 712 -11.98 34.93 6.01
C GLY A 712 -12.39 35.49 4.65
N SER A 713 -12.06 36.74 4.34
CA SER A 713 -12.18 37.30 2.99
C SER A 713 -11.35 36.49 1.99
N ALA A 714 -11.80 36.41 0.73
CA ALA A 714 -11.12 35.54 -0.24
C ALA A 714 -11.12 36.11 -1.67
N ILE A 715 -10.10 35.76 -2.43
CA ILE A 715 -10.10 35.85 -3.89
C ILE A 715 -10.41 34.48 -4.47
N GLY A 716 -11.34 34.42 -5.42
CA GLY A 716 -11.70 33.18 -6.11
C GLY A 716 -11.53 33.26 -7.62
N PHE A 717 -11.12 32.14 -8.19
CA PHE A 717 -11.07 31.86 -9.61
C PHE A 717 -12.11 30.78 -9.89
N ASP A 718 -13.27 31.18 -10.39
CA ASP A 718 -14.45 30.33 -10.49
C ASP A 718 -14.76 29.93 -11.93
N ASN A 719 -15.44 28.79 -12.05
CA ASN A 719 -15.87 28.19 -13.31
C ASN A 719 -14.70 27.98 -14.29
N ILE A 720 -13.66 27.32 -13.78
CA ILE A 720 -12.46 26.99 -14.55
C ILE A 720 -12.76 25.87 -15.56
N THR A 721 -12.49 26.13 -16.84
CA THR A 721 -12.66 25.17 -17.95
C THR A 721 -11.44 25.15 -18.85
N GLY A 722 -11.27 24.11 -19.67
CA GLY A 722 -10.19 23.97 -20.64
C GLY A 722 -9.33 22.72 -20.42
N LYS A 723 -8.25 22.60 -21.20
CA LYS A 723 -7.35 21.43 -21.17
C LYS A 723 -5.93 21.81 -20.78
N LEU A 724 -5.37 21.05 -19.85
CA LEU A 724 -3.99 21.17 -19.37
C LEU A 724 -3.25 19.85 -19.66
N ALA A 725 -2.01 19.92 -20.13
CA ALA A 725 -1.09 18.78 -20.02
C ALA A 725 -0.02 19.09 -18.98
N PHE A 726 0.49 18.08 -18.30
CA PHE A 726 1.47 18.26 -17.23
C PHE A 726 2.57 17.20 -17.26
N ASN A 727 3.76 17.62 -16.89
CA ASN A 727 4.92 16.78 -16.65
C ASN A 727 5.49 17.16 -15.29
N THR A 728 5.26 16.32 -14.30
CA THR A 728 5.74 16.52 -12.93
C THR A 728 6.74 15.42 -12.58
N ALA A 729 7.91 15.81 -12.09
CA ALA A 729 8.94 14.91 -11.60
C ALA A 729 9.25 15.22 -10.13
N LEU A 730 9.05 14.23 -9.26
CA LEU A 730 9.53 14.24 -7.88
C LEU A 730 10.91 13.58 -7.87
N VAL A 731 11.94 14.34 -7.55
CA VAL A 731 13.35 13.92 -7.62
C VAL A 731 13.89 13.75 -6.21
N VAL A 732 14.49 12.60 -5.92
CA VAL A 732 15.32 12.40 -4.73
C VAL A 732 16.74 12.23 -5.23
N GLY A 733 17.69 12.95 -4.64
CA GLY A 733 19.06 12.94 -5.12
C GLY A 733 20.07 13.39 -4.10
N LYS A 734 21.32 13.50 -4.57
CA LYS A 734 22.42 14.09 -3.82
C LYS A 734 22.72 15.48 -4.37
N ASP A 735 22.85 16.44 -3.47
CA ASP A 735 23.36 17.78 -3.81
C ASP A 735 24.86 17.70 -4.13
N THR A 736 25.25 18.21 -5.29
CA THR A 736 26.62 18.06 -5.80
C THR A 736 27.63 18.91 -5.02
N ALA A 737 27.21 20.04 -4.45
CA ALA A 737 28.08 20.95 -3.71
C ALA A 737 28.33 20.48 -2.27
N SER A 738 27.27 20.09 -1.57
CA SER A 738 27.35 19.69 -0.16
C SER A 738 27.48 18.18 0.07
N GLY A 739 27.17 17.35 -0.92
CA GLY A 739 27.11 15.89 -0.76
C GLY A 739 25.93 15.40 0.09
N LEU A 740 25.05 16.29 0.54
CA LEU A 740 23.86 15.99 1.33
C LEU A 740 22.68 15.55 0.44
N GLY A 741 21.68 14.92 1.05
CA GLY A 741 20.47 14.55 0.34
C GLY A 741 19.60 15.75 -0.04
N LYS A 742 18.90 15.61 -1.16
CA LYS A 742 18.08 16.64 -1.80
C LYS A 742 16.74 16.05 -2.22
N VAL A 743 15.66 16.80 -2.01
CA VAL A 743 14.37 16.56 -2.66
C VAL A 743 14.07 17.70 -3.61
N GLY A 744 13.58 17.39 -4.81
CA GLY A 744 13.15 18.36 -5.80
C GLY A 744 11.77 18.05 -6.34
N VAL A 745 11.02 19.09 -6.68
CA VAL A 745 9.75 19.02 -7.41
C VAL A 745 9.89 19.89 -8.65
N ASN A 746 9.85 19.25 -9.81
CA ASN A 746 9.91 19.93 -11.10
C ASN A 746 8.59 19.71 -11.81
N THR A 747 7.87 20.77 -12.13
CA THR A 747 6.56 20.71 -12.78
C THR A 747 6.54 21.61 -14.01
N ALA A 748 6.10 21.06 -15.14
CA ALA A 748 5.76 21.79 -16.34
C ALA A 748 4.27 21.61 -16.62
N VAL A 749 3.52 22.71 -16.74
CA VAL A 749 2.11 22.72 -17.15
C VAL A 749 2.02 23.38 -18.52
N TYR A 750 1.31 22.74 -19.43
CA TYR A 750 1.06 23.19 -20.79
C TYR A 750 -0.42 23.54 -20.91
N PHE A 751 -0.69 24.82 -21.18
CA PHE A 751 -2.04 25.32 -21.39
C PHE A 751 -2.45 25.08 -22.84
N ASN A 752 -3.67 24.59 -23.05
CA ASN A 752 -4.20 24.26 -24.38
C ASN A 752 -3.21 23.46 -25.23
N PRO A 753 -2.80 22.25 -24.77
CA PRO A 753 -1.72 21.50 -25.40
C PRO A 753 -2.00 21.14 -26.85
N ASP A 754 -3.28 21.08 -27.25
CA ASP A 754 -3.73 20.73 -28.60
C ASP A 754 -3.95 21.95 -29.49
N LYS A 755 -3.80 23.18 -28.95
CA LYS A 755 -4.03 24.45 -29.64
C LYS A 755 -5.41 24.55 -30.29
N SER A 756 -6.44 24.06 -29.61
CA SER A 756 -7.83 24.11 -30.06
C SER A 756 -8.60 25.25 -29.35
N ILE A 757 -9.71 25.69 -29.94
CA ILE A 757 -10.55 26.74 -29.33
C ILE A 757 -11.17 26.24 -28.01
N ASP A 758 -11.62 24.99 -28.00
CA ASP A 758 -12.26 24.36 -26.84
C ASP A 758 -11.26 23.99 -25.73
N GLY A 759 -9.97 23.88 -26.06
CA GLY A 759 -8.90 23.55 -25.12
C GLY A 759 -8.33 24.74 -24.34
N ALA A 760 -8.69 25.97 -24.71
CA ALA A 760 -8.21 27.19 -24.02
C ALA A 760 -8.63 27.19 -22.54
N LEU A 761 -7.69 27.44 -21.63
CA LEU A 761 -8.00 27.55 -20.21
C LEU A 761 -8.76 28.86 -19.98
N ARG A 762 -9.96 28.79 -19.40
CA ARG A 762 -10.79 29.95 -19.08
C ARG A 762 -11.17 29.96 -17.62
N VAL A 763 -11.09 31.13 -17.00
CA VAL A 763 -11.64 31.42 -15.68
C VAL A 763 -12.71 32.48 -15.88
N LYS A 764 -13.97 32.05 -15.90
CA LYS A 764 -15.10 32.92 -16.26
C LYS A 764 -15.28 34.08 -15.27
N ASP A 765 -15.06 33.80 -13.99
CA ASP A 765 -15.33 34.74 -12.92
C ASP A 765 -14.15 34.79 -11.94
N ILE A 766 -13.43 35.91 -11.94
CA ILE A 766 -12.49 36.26 -10.88
C ILE A 766 -13.25 37.13 -9.89
N ASN A 767 -13.39 36.68 -8.65
CA ASN A 767 -14.27 37.29 -7.66
C ASN A 767 -13.54 37.64 -6.36
N PHE A 768 -13.95 38.73 -5.71
CA PHE A 768 -13.68 38.95 -4.29
C PHE A 768 -14.89 38.55 -3.44
N TYR A 769 -14.64 37.77 -2.40
CA TYR A 769 -15.64 37.25 -1.51
C TYR A 769 -15.57 37.93 -0.14
N PRO A 770 -16.72 38.43 0.39
CA PRO A 770 -16.77 38.96 1.74
C PRO A 770 -16.56 37.82 2.75
N PRO A 771 -16.14 38.13 3.99
CA PRO A 771 -15.73 37.12 4.98
C PRO A 771 -16.85 36.17 5.44
N SER A 772 -18.06 36.68 5.69
CA SER A 772 -19.14 35.92 6.33
C SER A 772 -20.24 35.49 5.35
N THR A 773 -20.89 36.44 4.67
CA THR A 773 -22.05 36.20 3.81
C THR A 773 -22.07 37.14 2.62
N GLY A 774 -22.57 36.67 1.46
CA GLY A 774 -22.78 37.50 0.27
C GLY A 774 -22.22 36.88 -1.01
N ALA A 775 -22.77 37.30 -2.14
CA ALA A 775 -22.24 36.96 -3.45
C ALA A 775 -20.84 37.57 -3.64
N GLY A 776 -20.00 36.91 -4.44
CA GLY A 776 -18.71 37.48 -4.83
C GLY A 776 -18.89 38.70 -5.72
N ALA A 777 -18.05 39.71 -5.54
CA ALA A 777 -17.96 40.85 -6.45
C ALA A 777 -17.03 40.48 -7.61
N ARG A 778 -17.58 40.42 -8.83
CA ARG A 778 -16.83 40.05 -10.05
C ARG A 778 -15.90 41.16 -10.48
N LEU A 779 -14.63 40.80 -10.65
CA LEU A 779 -13.55 41.64 -11.16
C LEU A 779 -13.34 41.47 -12.66
N GLY A 780 -13.49 40.24 -13.18
CA GLY A 780 -13.25 39.97 -14.59
C GLY A 780 -13.22 38.49 -14.97
N GLU A 781 -12.65 38.23 -16.15
CA GLU A 781 -12.45 36.91 -16.75
C GLU A 781 -11.00 36.79 -17.24
N LEU A 782 -10.45 35.57 -17.24
CA LEU A 782 -9.12 35.26 -17.77
C LEU A 782 -9.24 34.14 -18.82
N ALA A 783 -8.52 34.28 -19.93
CA ALA A 783 -8.36 33.23 -20.94
C ALA A 783 -6.89 33.05 -21.31
N ILE A 784 -6.39 31.82 -21.22
CA ILE A 784 -5.06 31.40 -21.65
C ILE A 784 -5.21 30.48 -22.86
N THR A 785 -4.91 31.01 -24.05
CA THR A 785 -5.10 30.31 -25.33
C THR A 785 -3.97 29.33 -25.66
N GLY A 786 -2.86 29.39 -24.93
CA GLY A 786 -1.73 28.47 -25.05
C GLY A 786 -0.54 28.94 -24.22
N GLY A 787 0.42 28.05 -23.97
CA GLY A 787 1.66 28.40 -23.29
C GLY A 787 2.18 27.29 -22.37
N ARG A 788 3.27 27.59 -21.67
CA ARG A 788 3.91 26.67 -20.72
C ARG A 788 4.33 27.41 -19.45
N LEU A 789 3.97 26.86 -18.30
CA LEU A 789 4.48 27.27 -17.00
C LEU A 789 5.45 26.21 -16.48
N ASN A 790 6.67 26.63 -16.14
CA ASN A 790 7.65 25.76 -15.49
C ASN A 790 7.89 26.23 -14.07
N SER A 791 7.93 25.28 -13.14
CA SER A 791 8.33 25.48 -11.75
C SER A 791 9.35 24.42 -11.38
N SER A 792 10.42 24.84 -10.70
CA SER A 792 11.43 23.96 -10.12
C SER A 792 11.69 24.41 -8.70
N PHE A 793 11.49 23.50 -7.76
CA PHE A 793 11.75 23.72 -6.35
C PHE A 793 12.63 22.61 -5.81
N SER A 794 13.59 22.94 -4.94
CA SER A 794 14.40 21.92 -4.28
C SER A 794 14.83 22.30 -2.89
N ILE A 795 14.84 21.32 -1.99
CA ILE A 795 15.23 21.43 -0.59
C ILE A 795 16.46 20.56 -0.35
N VAL A 796 17.46 21.14 0.31
CA VAL A 796 18.61 20.42 0.88
C VAL A 796 18.59 20.66 2.39
N PRO A 797 18.03 19.73 3.18
CA PRO A 797 17.98 19.86 4.62
C PRO A 797 19.38 19.84 5.24
N ARG A 798 19.58 20.58 6.33
CA ARG A 798 20.87 20.67 7.03
C ARG A 798 20.66 20.62 8.54
N ASN A 799 21.61 20.01 9.24
CA ASN A 799 21.72 20.15 10.70
C ASN A 799 22.41 21.49 11.00
N GLY A 800 21.83 22.29 11.89
CA GLY A 800 22.42 23.56 12.32
C GLY A 800 21.42 24.46 13.01
N ALA A 801 21.92 25.43 13.78
CA ALA A 801 21.09 26.52 14.26
C ALA A 801 20.63 27.36 13.05
N PHE A 802 19.33 27.64 12.96
CA PHE A 802 18.86 28.81 12.22
C PHE A 802 19.45 30.03 12.91
N ASN A 803 20.55 30.55 12.38
CA ASN A 803 21.13 31.82 12.78
C ASN A 803 20.41 32.96 12.07
#